data_AF-A0AAD8DNW0-F1
#
_entry.id   AF-A0AAD8DNW0-F1
#
_cell.length_a   1.000
_cell.length_b   1.000
_cell.length_c   1.000
_cell.angle_alpha   90.00
_cell.angle_beta   90.00
_cell.angle_gamma   90.00
#
_symmetry.space_group_name_H-M   'P 1'
#
loop_
_entity.id
_entity.type
_entity.pdbx_description
1 polymer ?
#
loop_
_entity_poly.entity_id
_entity_poly.type
_entity_poly.pdbx_seq_one_letter_code
_entity_poly.pdbx_strand_id
1 'polypeptide(L)'
;MAAAVPARYEVHTSDKLGRYLVAAKDLKPGETILSDEPFVLGPSTDTSLVCFDCYLPLMSKFVVCKKCAVAPICPGEGCPEHLRKKWHSDMECDFFRSVKLTNGLHPMTMVQNVGSLLVLRAFMKRTVDTQAWNEFMQLETHLEERKGTSVWEFSENTVKFIQSLSIMDDIPDADLIQKICAAIDVNSFEVRGPPLPAIGCAEVLRGVYLKAALLAHDCVGNTHMSINDNNLLVCRASTDIKKGEPIFYNYTDPLKGTSIRQQHLMIGKYFKCTCDRCSDITEIGTHMSSVICPDCKTGYVSLTSPDEWTCDTCSKAFEDNNIGFKVKCCMDKLGVINKKDEKELEEYIRNVSLILAPNHYLLLDAKQRLAGVLRDTINREPRPTKKLMRRKMELCKEILPILETLCPGISRTKAITLYELHAAMVQLAKKLFDGREITGTAYLDELMSAEKYLKRSLEMLFIEPGNSPEGELCAKALEDVHLDLWSPVMADQSSVLALVILAVGVTVHFSLHKVEEGHVGVYYRGGALLPVTSQPGFHMMIPLLTSYKSIQTTLQTDEVKNVPCGTSGGVMIYFERIEVVNKLEPVSVLDMVRNFTADYDKTLIFNKVHHELNQFCSAHTLHEVYIDLFDQIDENLRTALQRDLHEMAPGLRVQAVRVTKPKIPESIRKNYELMEAEKSKLLIAAQHQKVVEKEAETARRKAVIEAEKEAQVAKIQYEQKIMEKESLQKIELIEDSIHKAKQQTKAEADFYHLKKQAEANKMLLTREYLELKRYDALARNNKIYFGNDIPNMFLQATVGDSVPIPNGVQVE
;
A
#
# COMPACT_ATOMS: atom_id res chain seq x y z
N MET A 1 43.56 -14.16 0.64
CA MET A 1 42.70 -15.01 -0.22
C MET A 1 41.66 -15.65 0.68
N ALA A 2 40.43 -15.15 0.70
CA ALA A 2 39.34 -15.79 1.43
C ALA A 2 39.02 -17.10 0.70
N ALA A 3 39.14 -18.24 1.40
CA ALA A 3 38.75 -19.54 0.86
C ALA A 3 37.28 -19.45 0.40
N ALA A 4 37.02 -19.81 -0.86
CA ALA A 4 35.67 -19.85 -1.42
C ALA A 4 34.80 -20.74 -0.52
N VAL A 5 33.80 -20.16 0.12
CA VAL A 5 32.84 -20.91 0.94
C VAL A 5 32.14 -21.91 0.00
N PRO A 6 32.16 -23.22 0.30
CA PRO A 6 31.50 -24.20 -0.55
C PRO A 6 30.01 -23.86 -0.68
N ALA A 7 29.50 -23.95 -1.92
CA ALA A 7 28.08 -23.71 -2.20
C ALA A 7 27.21 -24.63 -1.31
N ARG A 8 26.13 -24.07 -0.75
CA ARG A 8 25.20 -24.81 0.12
C ARG A 8 24.06 -25.46 -0.67
N TYR A 9 23.77 -24.95 -1.86
CA TYR A 9 22.75 -25.44 -2.77
C TYR A 9 23.23 -25.35 -4.23
N GLU A 10 22.57 -26.10 -5.10
CA GLU A 10 22.70 -26.09 -6.55
C GLU A 10 21.31 -25.87 -7.18
N VAL A 11 21.26 -25.26 -8.37
CA VAL A 11 20.03 -25.10 -9.14
C VAL A 11 19.94 -26.22 -10.17
N HIS A 12 18.90 -27.04 -10.08
CA HIS A 12 18.61 -28.12 -11.02
C HIS A 12 17.34 -27.78 -11.80
N THR A 13 17.08 -28.50 -12.90
CA THR A 13 15.88 -28.33 -13.72
C THR A 13 15.19 -29.66 -13.93
N SER A 14 13.86 -29.68 -13.83
CA SER A 14 13.02 -30.85 -14.12
C SER A 14 11.74 -30.44 -14.83
N ASP A 15 11.15 -31.36 -15.59
CA ASP A 15 9.88 -31.11 -16.29
C ASP A 15 8.72 -30.81 -15.32
N LYS A 16 8.80 -31.35 -14.09
CA LYS A 16 7.74 -31.20 -13.07
C LYS A 16 7.84 -29.92 -12.26
N LEU A 17 9.05 -29.52 -11.86
CA LEU A 17 9.27 -28.38 -10.95
C LEU A 17 9.85 -27.16 -11.65
N GLY A 18 10.16 -27.25 -12.95
CA GLY A 18 10.97 -26.24 -13.62
C GLY A 18 12.35 -26.17 -12.95
N ARG A 19 12.82 -24.95 -12.67
CA ARG A 19 14.06 -24.71 -11.92
C ARG A 19 13.81 -24.82 -10.42
N TYR A 20 14.64 -25.59 -9.71
CA TYR A 20 14.50 -25.82 -8.28
C TYR A 20 15.84 -25.98 -7.57
N LEU A 21 15.84 -25.84 -6.24
CA LEU A 21 17.05 -25.94 -5.42
C LEU A 21 17.27 -27.36 -4.89
N VAL A 22 18.52 -27.80 -4.91
CA VAL A 22 19.00 -29.09 -4.35
C VAL A 22 20.16 -28.82 -3.39
N ALA A 23 20.24 -29.57 -2.29
CA ALA A 23 21.32 -29.43 -1.32
C ALA A 23 22.68 -29.86 -1.91
N ALA A 24 23.67 -28.97 -1.91
CA ALA A 24 25.02 -29.26 -2.42
C ALA A 24 25.89 -30.03 -1.41
N LYS A 25 25.45 -30.06 -0.15
CA LYS A 25 26.05 -30.76 0.99
C LYS A 25 24.96 -31.16 1.98
N ASP A 26 25.33 -31.95 2.98
CA ASP A 26 24.45 -32.21 4.12
C ASP A 26 24.23 -30.92 4.92
N LEU A 27 22.97 -30.60 5.21
CA LEU A 27 22.53 -29.41 5.95
C LEU A 27 21.85 -29.85 7.24
N LYS A 28 22.18 -29.16 8.34
CA LYS A 28 21.58 -29.40 9.66
C LYS A 28 20.45 -28.42 9.96
N PRO A 29 19.47 -28.79 10.80
CA PRO A 29 18.44 -27.86 11.27
C PRO A 29 19.05 -26.56 11.79
N GLY A 30 18.52 -25.43 11.34
CA GLY A 30 18.99 -24.09 11.70
C GLY A 30 20.14 -23.55 10.83
N GLU A 31 20.76 -24.39 10.00
CA GLU A 31 21.81 -23.93 9.08
C GLU A 31 21.20 -23.06 7.96
N THR A 32 21.79 -21.88 7.73
CA THR A 32 21.38 -21.00 6.63
C THR A 32 21.67 -21.65 5.28
N ILE A 33 20.67 -21.77 4.42
CA ILE A 33 20.79 -22.27 3.05
C ILE A 33 21.17 -21.12 2.13
N LEU A 34 20.38 -20.05 2.18
CA LEU A 34 20.59 -18.84 1.40
C LEU A 34 20.13 -17.59 2.15
N SER A 35 20.72 -16.46 1.76
CA SER A 35 20.27 -15.13 2.11
C SER A 35 20.03 -14.35 0.83
N ASP A 36 18.93 -13.60 0.78
CA ASP A 36 18.48 -12.93 -0.43
C ASP A 36 17.97 -11.51 -0.14
N GLU A 37 18.48 -10.56 -0.91
CA GLU A 37 18.03 -9.17 -0.86
C GLU A 37 16.87 -8.98 -1.84
N PRO A 38 15.90 -8.09 -1.54
CA PRO A 38 14.76 -7.90 -2.41
C PRO A 38 15.21 -7.20 -3.70
N PHE A 39 14.94 -7.83 -4.84
CA PHE A 39 15.07 -7.18 -6.15
C PHE A 39 14.19 -5.94 -6.23
N VAL A 40 12.96 -6.08 -5.75
CA VAL A 40 12.00 -5.00 -5.59
C VAL A 40 11.17 -5.26 -4.33
N LEU A 41 10.80 -4.19 -3.64
CA LEU A 41 9.90 -4.19 -2.48
C LEU A 41 8.93 -3.02 -2.62
N GLY A 42 7.70 -3.19 -2.15
CA GLY A 42 6.70 -2.14 -2.22
C GLY A 42 5.30 -2.60 -1.82
N PRO A 43 4.34 -1.65 -1.80
CA PRO A 43 2.93 -1.96 -1.58
C PRO A 43 2.37 -2.82 -2.72
N SER A 44 1.38 -3.63 -2.38
CA SER A 44 0.56 -4.38 -3.32
C SER A 44 -0.80 -3.70 -3.51
N THR A 45 -1.66 -4.23 -4.37
CA THR A 45 -2.96 -3.59 -4.67
C THR A 45 -3.91 -3.53 -3.47
N ASP A 46 -3.76 -4.42 -2.49
CA ASP A 46 -4.56 -4.44 -1.27
C ASP A 46 -3.94 -3.60 -0.13
N THR A 47 -2.73 -3.08 -0.33
CA THR A 47 -2.01 -2.30 0.68
C THR A 47 -2.56 -0.87 0.71
N SER A 48 -2.82 -0.34 1.92
CA SER A 48 -3.24 1.06 2.05
C SER A 48 -2.10 2.04 1.66
N LEU A 49 -2.41 3.34 1.58
CA LEU A 49 -1.41 4.33 1.20
C LEU A 49 -0.24 4.31 2.21
N VAL A 50 0.97 4.02 1.74
CA VAL A 50 2.20 4.04 2.53
C VAL A 50 3.15 5.13 2.05
N CYS A 51 4.05 5.56 2.93
CA CYS A 51 5.17 6.42 2.57
C CYS A 51 6.05 5.72 1.54
N PHE A 52 6.32 6.36 0.40
CA PHE A 52 7.15 5.75 -0.65
C PHE A 52 8.60 5.55 -0.22
N ASP A 53 9.03 6.26 0.82
CA ASP A 53 10.40 6.25 1.32
C ASP A 53 10.64 5.25 2.46
N CYS A 54 9.71 5.16 3.42
CA CYS A 54 9.87 4.31 4.61
C CYS A 54 8.78 3.23 4.77
N TYR A 55 7.75 3.20 3.91
CA TYR A 55 6.59 2.30 4.00
C TYR A 55 5.71 2.39 5.24
N LEU A 56 5.89 3.42 6.09
CA LEU A 56 4.92 3.67 7.15
C LEU A 56 3.54 4.02 6.56
N PRO A 57 2.44 3.49 7.13
CA PRO A 57 1.08 3.81 6.69
C PRO A 57 0.77 5.31 6.82
N LEU A 58 0.18 5.90 5.78
CA LEU A 58 -0.22 7.32 5.72
C LEU A 58 -1.73 7.46 5.98
N MET A 59 -2.11 7.46 7.25
CA MET A 59 -3.51 7.44 7.70
C MET A 59 -4.38 8.63 7.23
N SER A 60 -3.86 9.87 7.31
CA SER A 60 -4.70 11.06 7.08
C SER A 60 -3.95 12.32 6.64
N LYS A 61 -2.63 12.40 6.89
CA LYS A 61 -1.79 13.51 6.45
C LYS A 61 -0.53 12.95 5.78
N PHE A 62 -0.29 13.37 4.55
CA PHE A 62 0.97 13.15 3.85
C PHE A 62 1.43 14.45 3.21
N VAL A 63 2.72 14.52 2.90
CA VAL A 63 3.28 15.57 2.03
C VAL A 63 3.88 14.92 0.80
N VAL A 64 4.07 15.69 -0.26
CA VAL A 64 4.80 15.20 -1.42
C VAL A 64 6.29 15.50 -1.27
N CYS A 65 7.13 14.63 -1.80
CA CYS A 65 8.58 14.82 -1.83
C CYS A 65 8.91 16.18 -2.47
N LYS A 66 9.73 17.00 -1.79
CA LYS A 66 10.05 18.37 -2.25
C LYS A 66 10.81 18.42 -3.58
N LYS A 67 11.53 17.35 -3.93
CA LYS A 67 12.34 17.27 -5.15
C LYS A 67 11.49 16.95 -6.38
N CYS A 68 10.76 15.83 -6.36
CA CYS A 68 9.92 15.40 -7.49
C CYS A 68 8.51 16.00 -7.47
N ALA A 69 8.03 16.40 -6.29
CA ALA A 69 6.68 16.91 -6.05
C ALA A 69 5.58 15.95 -6.54
N VAL A 70 5.82 14.63 -6.44
CA VAL A 70 4.91 13.54 -6.83
C VAL A 70 4.79 12.50 -5.71
N ALA A 71 5.91 11.93 -5.25
CA ALA A 71 5.91 10.80 -4.32
C ALA A 71 5.34 11.20 -2.93
N PRO A 72 4.31 10.51 -2.41
CA PRO A 72 3.79 10.73 -1.07
C PRO A 72 4.78 10.21 -0.02
N ILE A 73 5.13 11.06 0.93
CA ILE A 73 6.06 10.78 2.01
C ILE A 73 5.49 11.25 3.36
N CYS A 74 6.09 10.77 4.45
CA CYS A 74 5.76 11.23 5.79
C CYS A 74 5.97 12.77 5.92
N PRO A 75 5.11 13.48 6.65
CA PRO A 75 5.29 14.90 6.92
C PRO A 75 6.53 15.18 7.80
N GLY A 76 7.27 16.24 7.49
CA GLY A 76 8.41 16.70 8.31
C GLY A 76 9.54 15.68 8.42
N GLU A 77 9.97 15.40 9.65
CA GLU A 77 10.91 14.32 10.00
C GLU A 77 10.20 13.02 10.41
N GLY A 78 8.95 12.82 9.97
CA GLY A 78 8.14 11.66 10.35
C GLY A 78 8.66 10.31 9.84
N CYS A 79 9.62 10.29 8.90
CA CYS A 79 10.34 9.05 8.58
C CYS A 79 11.38 8.77 9.67
N PRO A 80 11.37 7.58 10.31
CA PRO A 80 12.43 7.18 11.25
C PRO A 80 13.80 7.34 10.61
N GLU A 81 14.78 7.81 11.38
CA GLU A 81 16.11 8.15 10.86
C GLU A 81 16.77 6.98 10.11
N HIS A 82 16.64 5.76 10.64
CA HIS A 82 17.16 4.52 10.05
C HIS A 82 16.40 4.04 8.78
N LEU A 83 15.26 4.64 8.44
CA LEU A 83 14.45 4.34 7.25
C LEU A 83 14.38 5.52 6.27
N ARG A 84 15.01 6.66 6.57
CA ARG A 84 14.99 7.86 5.74
C ARG A 84 15.82 7.64 4.47
N LYS A 85 15.27 8.03 3.31
CA LYS A 85 15.86 7.85 1.96
C LYS A 85 16.20 6.39 1.61
N LYS A 86 15.49 5.42 2.20
CA LYS A 86 15.79 4.00 2.00
C LYS A 86 15.23 3.48 0.69
N TRP A 87 13.99 3.86 0.35
CA TRP A 87 13.28 3.29 -0.81
C TRP A 87 12.97 4.31 -1.90
N HIS A 88 12.74 5.58 -1.54
CA HIS A 88 12.57 6.63 -2.55
C HIS A 88 13.93 7.12 -3.06
N SER A 89 14.54 6.31 -3.92
CA SER A 89 15.88 6.58 -4.48
C SER A 89 15.92 7.88 -5.29
N ASP A 90 17.11 8.48 -5.42
CA ASP A 90 17.26 9.70 -6.24
C ASP A 90 16.87 9.45 -7.71
N MET A 91 17.11 8.25 -8.25
CA MET A 91 16.65 7.88 -9.60
C MET A 91 15.12 7.80 -9.72
N GLU A 92 14.45 7.21 -8.73
CA GLU A 92 12.98 7.22 -8.67
C GLU A 92 12.45 8.65 -8.54
N CYS A 93 13.14 9.49 -7.79
CA CYS A 93 12.82 10.90 -7.63
C CYS A 93 12.95 11.67 -8.96
N ASP A 94 14.06 11.49 -9.67
CA ASP A 94 14.32 12.15 -10.95
C ASP A 94 13.34 11.67 -12.03
N PHE A 95 13.00 10.39 -12.04
CA PHE A 95 11.95 9.83 -12.91
C PHE A 95 10.59 10.49 -12.65
N PHE A 96 10.13 10.55 -11.39
CA PHE A 96 8.86 11.22 -11.12
C PHE A 96 8.89 12.71 -11.44
N ARG A 97 10.04 13.36 -11.24
CA ARG A 97 10.22 14.76 -11.60
C ARG A 97 10.12 14.96 -13.12
N SER A 98 10.76 14.10 -13.92
CA SER A 98 10.71 14.22 -15.38
C SER A 98 9.29 14.03 -15.90
N VAL A 99 8.60 12.97 -15.46
CA VAL A 99 7.21 12.68 -15.88
C VAL A 99 6.25 13.79 -15.45
N LYS A 100 6.46 14.40 -14.27
CA LYS A 100 5.68 15.58 -13.86
C LYS A 100 5.88 16.77 -14.80
N LEU A 101 7.11 17.03 -15.24
CA LEU A 101 7.43 18.15 -16.10
C LEU A 101 6.99 17.93 -17.55
N THR A 102 7.08 16.71 -18.06
CA THR A 102 6.70 16.38 -19.45
C THR A 102 5.20 16.13 -19.61
N ASN A 103 4.59 15.38 -18.70
CA ASN A 103 3.23 14.86 -18.84
C ASN A 103 2.23 15.46 -17.84
N GLY A 104 2.67 16.32 -16.93
CA GLY A 104 1.79 16.94 -15.94
C GLY A 104 1.29 15.97 -14.86
N LEU A 105 2.05 14.93 -14.51
CA LEU A 105 1.67 13.94 -13.49
C LEU A 105 1.28 14.59 -12.16
N HIS A 106 0.04 14.36 -11.74
CA HIS A 106 -0.48 14.85 -10.48
C HIS A 106 -0.17 13.86 -9.34
N PRO A 107 0.22 14.31 -8.13
CA PRO A 107 0.52 13.41 -7.01
C PRO A 107 -0.60 12.44 -6.65
N MET A 108 -1.85 12.90 -6.79
CA MET A 108 -3.02 12.08 -6.48
C MET A 108 -3.15 10.86 -7.40
N THR A 109 -2.59 10.91 -8.61
CA THR A 109 -2.55 9.76 -9.52
C THR A 109 -1.72 8.62 -8.91
N MET A 110 -0.59 8.93 -8.25
CA MET A 110 0.21 7.92 -7.55
C MET A 110 -0.50 7.40 -6.29
N VAL A 111 -1.22 8.27 -5.58
CA VAL A 111 -2.00 7.88 -4.39
C VAL A 111 -3.11 6.89 -4.75
N GLN A 112 -3.82 7.14 -5.85
CA GLN A 112 -4.88 6.26 -6.35
C GLN A 112 -4.35 4.95 -6.93
N ASN A 113 -3.09 4.92 -7.37
CA ASN A 113 -2.45 3.76 -8.00
C ASN A 113 -1.27 3.23 -7.15
N VAL A 114 -1.36 3.32 -5.82
CA VAL A 114 -0.27 2.90 -4.91
C VAL A 114 0.13 1.45 -5.14
N GLY A 115 -0.81 0.55 -5.43
CA GLY A 115 -0.55 -0.85 -5.73
C GLY A 115 0.28 -1.09 -7.00
N SER A 116 0.31 -0.14 -7.92
CA SER A 116 1.13 -0.22 -9.14
C SER A 116 2.59 0.20 -8.92
N LEU A 117 2.94 0.71 -7.72
CA LEU A 117 4.30 1.17 -7.41
C LEU A 117 5.32 0.04 -7.50
N LEU A 118 4.98 -1.16 -7.03
CA LEU A 118 5.86 -2.33 -7.05
C LEU A 118 6.24 -2.71 -8.49
N VAL A 119 5.25 -2.74 -9.40
CA VAL A 119 5.43 -3.04 -10.83
C VAL A 119 6.26 -1.94 -11.50
N LEU A 120 5.96 -0.67 -11.20
CA LEU A 120 6.72 0.47 -11.72
C LEU A 120 8.20 0.39 -11.31
N ARG A 121 8.49 0.07 -10.04
CA ARG A 121 9.86 -0.09 -9.56
C ARG A 121 10.59 -1.25 -10.22
N ALA A 122 9.92 -2.38 -10.42
CA ALA A 122 10.48 -3.51 -11.16
C ALA A 122 10.81 -3.10 -12.61
N PHE A 123 9.90 -2.40 -13.28
CA PHE A 123 10.11 -1.90 -14.64
C PHE A 123 11.32 -0.94 -14.73
N MET A 124 11.50 -0.06 -13.75
CA MET A 124 12.64 0.87 -13.72
C MET A 124 13.99 0.16 -13.56
N LYS A 125 14.04 -0.99 -12.91
CA LYS A 125 15.27 -1.77 -12.71
C LYS A 125 15.94 -2.22 -14.00
N ARG A 126 15.20 -2.32 -15.12
CA ARG A 126 15.76 -2.66 -16.45
C ARG A 126 16.94 -1.78 -16.87
N THR A 127 16.93 -0.52 -16.42
CA THR A 127 17.98 0.48 -16.74
C THR A 127 19.08 0.56 -15.68
N VAL A 128 18.83 0.03 -14.49
CA VAL A 128 19.71 0.16 -13.31
C VAL A 128 20.59 -1.05 -13.14
N ASP A 129 20.00 -2.24 -13.24
CA ASP A 129 20.67 -3.52 -13.01
C ASP A 129 20.20 -4.52 -14.05
N THR A 130 20.91 -4.55 -15.19
CA THR A 130 20.57 -5.42 -16.32
C THR A 130 20.72 -6.90 -15.98
N GLN A 131 21.65 -7.25 -15.08
CA GLN A 131 21.83 -8.65 -14.68
C GLN A 131 20.65 -9.13 -13.85
N ALA A 132 20.30 -8.42 -12.78
CA ALA A 132 19.16 -8.79 -11.94
C ALA A 132 17.83 -8.71 -12.70
N TRP A 133 17.71 -7.75 -13.65
CA TRP A 133 16.57 -7.69 -14.57
C TRP A 133 16.47 -8.95 -15.45
N ASN A 134 17.57 -9.44 -16.01
CA ASN A 134 17.56 -10.66 -16.82
C ASN A 134 17.17 -11.88 -15.99
N GLU A 135 17.64 -11.98 -14.73
CA GLU A 135 17.22 -13.04 -13.80
C GLU A 135 15.73 -12.93 -13.46
N PHE A 136 15.22 -11.73 -13.20
CA PHE A 136 13.80 -11.44 -12.98
C PHE A 136 12.94 -11.86 -14.19
N MET A 137 13.39 -11.57 -15.41
CA MET A 137 12.64 -11.89 -16.64
C MET A 137 12.60 -13.39 -16.98
N GLN A 138 13.39 -14.21 -16.29
CA GLN A 138 13.36 -15.68 -16.36
C GLN A 138 12.41 -16.30 -15.32
N LEU A 139 11.89 -15.52 -14.37
CA LEU A 139 10.94 -16.03 -13.38
C LEU A 139 9.71 -16.61 -14.08
N GLU A 140 9.11 -17.63 -13.48
CA GLU A 140 7.90 -18.25 -14.01
C GLU A 140 6.73 -17.27 -13.93
N THR A 141 5.93 -17.21 -14.99
CA THR A 141 4.85 -16.22 -15.13
C THR A 141 3.49 -16.85 -15.43
N HIS A 142 3.45 -18.07 -15.98
CA HIS A 142 2.20 -18.70 -16.44
C HIS A 142 1.33 -17.76 -17.29
N LEU A 143 1.99 -17.02 -18.20
CA LEU A 143 1.35 -15.97 -19.00
C LEU A 143 0.21 -16.50 -19.87
N GLU A 144 0.40 -17.66 -20.49
CA GLU A 144 -0.62 -18.24 -21.37
C GLU A 144 -1.86 -18.68 -20.58
N GLU A 145 -1.67 -19.25 -19.39
CA GLU A 145 -2.76 -19.64 -18.49
C GLU A 145 -3.47 -18.43 -17.88
N ARG A 146 -2.79 -17.29 -17.78
CA ARG A 146 -3.36 -16.03 -17.27
C ARG A 146 -4.25 -15.32 -18.28
N LYS A 147 -3.96 -15.41 -19.58
CA LYS A 147 -4.70 -14.68 -20.61
C LYS A 147 -6.21 -14.99 -20.55
N GLY A 148 -7.03 -13.93 -20.54
CA GLY A 148 -8.49 -14.05 -20.50
C GLY A 148 -9.07 -14.44 -19.13
N THR A 149 -8.27 -14.44 -18.06
CA THR A 149 -8.75 -14.62 -16.68
C THR A 149 -9.01 -13.27 -16.00
N SER A 150 -9.75 -13.27 -14.88
CA SER A 150 -9.97 -12.06 -14.07
C SER A 150 -8.67 -11.44 -13.53
N VAL A 151 -7.62 -12.24 -13.32
CA VAL A 151 -6.30 -11.75 -12.89
C VAL A 151 -5.62 -10.94 -13.99
N TRP A 152 -5.78 -11.34 -15.25
CA TRP A 152 -5.31 -10.58 -16.40
C TRP A 152 -6.02 -9.23 -16.50
N GLU A 153 -7.35 -9.24 -16.41
CA GLU A 153 -8.18 -8.01 -16.44
C GLU A 153 -7.86 -7.07 -15.28
N PHE A 154 -7.57 -7.61 -14.10
CA PHE A 154 -7.14 -6.82 -12.95
C PHE A 154 -5.80 -6.11 -13.21
N SER A 155 -4.87 -6.81 -13.85
CA SER A 155 -3.55 -6.27 -14.20
C SER A 155 -3.61 -5.19 -15.29
N GLU A 156 -4.66 -5.17 -16.13
CA GLU A 156 -4.88 -4.12 -17.15
C GLU A 156 -4.94 -2.71 -16.55
N ASN A 157 -5.44 -2.56 -15.32
CA ASN A 157 -5.46 -1.25 -14.65
C ASN A 157 -4.03 -0.75 -14.41
N THR A 158 -3.13 -1.63 -13.98
CA THR A 158 -1.70 -1.32 -13.81
C THR A 158 -1.01 -1.07 -15.14
N VAL A 159 -1.34 -1.83 -16.19
CA VAL A 159 -0.81 -1.63 -17.55
C VAL A 159 -1.18 -0.24 -18.06
N LYS A 160 -2.48 0.12 -18.04
CA LYS A 160 -2.97 1.43 -18.46
C LYS A 160 -2.34 2.56 -17.66
N PHE A 161 -2.21 2.38 -16.35
CA PHE A 161 -1.56 3.36 -15.49
C PHE A 161 -0.10 3.58 -15.90
N ILE A 162 0.71 2.52 -16.05
CA ILE A 162 2.13 2.65 -16.42
C ILE A 162 2.29 3.23 -17.84
N GLN A 163 1.43 2.84 -18.79
CA GLN A 163 1.42 3.42 -20.14
C GLN A 163 1.08 4.92 -20.14
N SER A 164 0.17 5.35 -19.26
CA SER A 164 -0.21 6.77 -19.12
C SER A 164 0.94 7.67 -18.65
N LEU A 165 1.98 7.08 -18.05
CA LEU A 165 3.18 7.81 -17.61
C LEU A 165 4.12 8.17 -18.79
N SER A 166 3.86 7.66 -20.01
CA SER A 166 4.69 7.82 -21.24
C SER A 166 6.19 7.75 -20.96
N ILE A 167 6.61 6.59 -20.47
CA ILE A 167 7.99 6.37 -20.02
C ILE A 167 8.91 6.26 -21.25
N MET A 168 9.53 7.39 -21.63
CA MET A 168 10.37 7.58 -22.84
C MET A 168 9.60 7.59 -24.17
N ASP A 169 10.30 7.91 -25.26
CA ASP A 169 9.74 8.11 -26.62
C ASP A 169 8.98 6.89 -27.18
N ASP A 170 9.10 5.71 -26.55
CA ASP A 170 8.35 4.50 -26.86
C ASP A 170 7.32 4.18 -25.77
N ILE A 171 6.08 3.95 -26.17
CA ILE A 171 4.99 3.49 -25.27
C ILE A 171 5.42 2.15 -24.65
N PRO A 172 5.40 2.00 -23.31
CA PRO A 172 5.68 0.72 -22.68
C PRO A 172 4.81 -0.39 -23.25
N ASP A 173 5.46 -1.44 -23.76
CA ASP A 173 4.78 -2.61 -24.31
C ASP A 173 3.84 -3.22 -23.25
N ALA A 174 2.56 -3.31 -23.61
CA ALA A 174 1.51 -3.84 -22.73
C ALA A 174 1.84 -5.28 -22.30
N ASP A 175 2.37 -6.08 -23.22
CA ASP A 175 2.72 -7.48 -22.98
C ASP A 175 3.89 -7.59 -22.00
N LEU A 176 4.85 -6.67 -22.08
CA LEU A 176 5.95 -6.59 -21.13
C LEU A 176 5.44 -6.25 -19.72
N ILE A 177 4.54 -5.28 -19.57
CA ILE A 177 4.00 -4.92 -18.25
C ILE A 177 3.17 -6.08 -17.68
N GLN A 178 2.34 -6.73 -18.50
CA GLN A 178 1.61 -7.93 -18.10
C GLN A 178 2.57 -9.04 -17.62
N LYS A 179 3.70 -9.23 -18.31
CA LYS A 179 4.75 -10.17 -17.90
C LYS A 179 5.34 -9.81 -16.53
N ILE A 180 5.59 -8.52 -16.25
CA ILE A 180 6.11 -8.07 -14.95
C ILE A 180 5.07 -8.31 -13.84
N CYS A 181 3.81 -7.95 -14.07
CA CYS A 181 2.71 -8.21 -13.14
C CYS A 181 2.63 -9.71 -12.82
N ALA A 182 2.70 -10.57 -13.85
CA ALA A 182 2.69 -12.01 -13.70
C ALA A 182 3.88 -12.55 -12.90
N ALA A 183 5.10 -12.09 -13.21
CA ALA A 183 6.30 -12.49 -12.48
C ALA A 183 6.22 -12.11 -10.99
N ILE A 184 5.75 -10.90 -10.67
CA ILE A 184 5.58 -10.45 -9.27
C ILE A 184 4.52 -11.30 -8.57
N ASP A 185 3.37 -11.53 -9.19
CA ASP A 185 2.26 -12.23 -8.54
C ASP A 185 2.61 -13.70 -8.24
N VAL A 186 3.30 -14.40 -9.16
CA VAL A 186 3.72 -15.79 -8.95
C VAL A 186 4.91 -15.90 -7.99
N ASN A 187 5.85 -14.95 -7.94
CA ASN A 187 7.15 -15.15 -7.27
C ASN A 187 7.40 -14.22 -6.08
N SER A 188 6.46 -13.34 -5.72
CA SER A 188 6.62 -12.45 -4.56
C SER A 188 6.39 -13.14 -3.23
N PHE A 189 6.98 -12.56 -2.21
CA PHE A 189 6.88 -12.95 -0.81
C PHE A 189 6.23 -11.84 -0.02
N GLU A 190 5.42 -12.23 0.97
CA GLU A 190 4.84 -11.30 1.92
C GLU A 190 5.93 -10.75 2.85
N VAL A 191 5.99 -9.42 2.99
CA VAL A 191 6.96 -8.73 3.83
C VAL A 191 6.22 -7.83 4.80
N ARG A 192 6.53 -7.93 6.10
CA ARG A 192 5.95 -7.06 7.12
C ARG A 192 6.51 -5.66 6.96
N GLY A 193 5.64 -4.67 6.71
CA GLY A 193 6.02 -3.27 6.73
C GLY A 193 6.40 -2.80 8.14
N PRO A 194 7.03 -1.63 8.27
CA PRO A 194 7.36 -1.09 9.57
C PRO A 194 6.09 -0.70 10.35
N PRO A 195 6.00 -1.04 11.65
CA PRO A 195 4.87 -0.67 12.48
C PRO A 195 4.89 0.82 12.83
N LEU A 196 3.71 1.44 12.91
CA LEU A 196 3.53 2.80 13.39
C LEU A 196 3.97 2.91 14.87
N PRO A 197 4.92 3.79 15.23
CA PRO A 197 5.45 3.87 16.59
C PRO A 197 4.41 4.06 17.71
N ALA A 198 3.27 4.69 17.41
CA ALA A 198 2.23 5.00 18.39
C ALA A 198 1.12 3.95 18.52
N ILE A 199 0.90 3.11 17.49
CA ILE A 199 -0.27 2.23 17.38
C ILE A 199 0.14 0.76 17.18
N GLY A 200 1.37 0.50 16.71
CA GLY A 200 1.85 -0.84 16.40
C GLY A 200 1.24 -1.46 15.14
N CYS A 201 0.41 -0.73 14.39
CA CYS A 201 -0.14 -1.22 13.12
C CYS A 201 0.91 -1.13 12.00
N ALA A 202 1.05 -2.21 11.24
CA ALA A 202 1.93 -2.31 10.09
C ALA A 202 1.11 -2.74 8.86
N GLU A 203 1.46 -2.20 7.70
CA GLU A 203 0.92 -2.66 6.43
C GLU A 203 1.71 -3.84 5.90
N VAL A 204 1.04 -4.67 5.09
CA VAL A 204 1.67 -5.81 4.43
C VAL A 204 2.21 -5.37 3.08
N LEU A 205 3.49 -5.61 2.84
CA LEU A 205 4.19 -5.32 1.60
C LEU A 205 4.44 -6.61 0.81
N ARG A 206 4.82 -6.48 -0.46
CA ARG A 206 5.30 -7.59 -1.29
C ARG A 206 6.71 -7.30 -1.80
N GLY A 207 7.56 -8.33 -1.74
CA GLY A 207 8.93 -8.27 -2.26
C GLY A 207 9.25 -9.45 -3.15
N VAL A 208 10.03 -9.22 -4.21
CA VAL A 208 10.56 -10.30 -5.07
C VAL A 208 12.01 -10.57 -4.68
N TYR A 209 12.30 -11.83 -4.37
CA TYR A 209 13.60 -12.31 -3.93
C TYR A 209 14.06 -13.38 -4.92
N LEU A 210 15.02 -13.04 -5.79
CA LEU A 210 15.32 -13.82 -7.01
C LEU A 210 15.86 -15.22 -6.69
N LYS A 211 16.67 -15.38 -5.65
CA LYS A 211 17.21 -16.67 -5.21
C LYS A 211 16.15 -17.47 -4.46
N ALA A 212 15.37 -16.81 -3.60
CA ALA A 212 14.31 -17.47 -2.83
C ALA A 212 13.16 -17.94 -3.72
N ALA A 213 12.88 -17.25 -4.84
CA ALA A 213 11.86 -17.63 -5.82
C ALA A 213 12.11 -19.01 -6.49
N LEU A 214 13.34 -19.53 -6.39
CA LEU A 214 13.70 -20.86 -6.90
C LEU A 214 13.32 -22.02 -5.95
N LEU A 215 12.90 -21.72 -4.72
CA LEU A 215 12.50 -22.76 -3.75
C LEU A 215 11.22 -23.43 -4.22
N ALA A 216 11.23 -24.73 -4.53
CA ALA A 216 10.04 -25.45 -4.95
C ALA A 216 9.07 -25.72 -3.80
N HIS A 217 7.82 -26.04 -4.13
CA HIS A 217 6.80 -26.34 -3.13
C HIS A 217 6.78 -27.80 -2.69
N ASP A 218 6.67 -28.01 -1.38
CA ASP A 218 6.10 -29.23 -0.79
C ASP A 218 5.16 -28.84 0.38
N CYS A 219 4.08 -29.60 0.59
CA CYS A 219 3.18 -29.38 1.72
C CYS A 219 3.82 -29.73 3.07
N VAL A 220 4.89 -30.52 3.07
CA VAL A 220 5.76 -30.82 4.21
C VAL A 220 7.16 -30.29 3.87
N GLY A 221 7.34 -28.98 3.99
CA GLY A 221 8.60 -28.32 3.67
C GLY A 221 9.73 -28.66 4.64
N ASN A 222 10.97 -28.63 4.14
CA ASN A 222 12.21 -28.85 4.90
C ASN A 222 12.99 -27.55 5.15
N THR A 223 12.33 -26.39 4.97
CA THR A 223 12.92 -25.06 5.19
C THR A 223 12.10 -24.19 6.13
N HIS A 224 12.79 -23.26 6.78
CA HIS A 224 12.24 -22.19 7.59
C HIS A 224 12.70 -20.84 7.03
N MET A 225 11.74 -19.92 6.83
CA MET A 225 12.00 -18.61 6.23
C MET A 225 11.67 -17.48 7.20
N SER A 226 12.59 -16.52 7.28
CA SER A 226 12.46 -15.32 8.09
C SER A 226 12.97 -14.12 7.31
N ILE A 227 12.33 -12.96 7.45
CA ILE A 227 12.77 -11.70 6.86
C ILE A 227 13.10 -10.75 8.01
N ASN A 228 14.32 -10.19 8.02
CA ASN A 228 14.75 -9.24 9.04
C ASN A 228 14.37 -7.79 8.67
N ASP A 229 14.69 -6.82 9.54
CA ASP A 229 14.32 -5.40 9.35
C ASP A 229 15.03 -4.72 8.18
N ASN A 230 16.14 -5.30 7.73
CA ASN A 230 16.81 -4.88 6.50
C ASN A 230 16.09 -5.42 5.25
N ASN A 231 14.97 -6.13 5.43
CA ASN A 231 14.25 -6.88 4.40
C ASN A 231 15.14 -7.95 3.77
N LEU A 232 16.16 -8.45 4.46
CA LEU A 232 16.95 -9.58 4.01
C LEU A 232 16.17 -10.86 4.34
N LEU A 233 15.82 -11.62 3.31
CA LEU A 233 15.22 -12.92 3.45
C LEU A 233 16.30 -13.95 3.75
N VAL A 234 16.14 -14.69 4.84
CA VAL A 234 17.04 -15.77 5.23
C VAL A 234 16.26 -17.08 5.26
N CYS A 235 16.69 -18.02 4.43
CA CYS A 235 16.16 -19.38 4.39
C CYS A 235 17.12 -20.32 5.13
N ARG A 236 16.61 -21.07 6.09
CA ARG A 236 17.35 -22.06 6.89
C ARG A 236 16.74 -23.44 6.72
N ALA A 237 17.52 -24.49 6.90
CA ALA A 237 16.98 -25.85 6.95
C ALA A 237 16.13 -26.02 8.22
N SER A 238 14.92 -26.55 8.10
CA SER A 238 14.09 -26.89 9.27
C SER A 238 14.39 -28.30 9.78
N THR A 239 14.79 -29.20 8.90
CA THR A 239 15.19 -30.59 9.19
C THR A 239 16.61 -30.86 8.72
N ASP A 240 17.13 -32.07 8.97
CA ASP A 240 18.27 -32.57 8.23
C ASP A 240 17.90 -32.68 6.73
N ILE A 241 18.81 -32.23 5.85
CA ILE A 241 18.68 -32.37 4.39
C ILE A 241 20.00 -32.95 3.89
N LYS A 242 19.97 -34.11 3.24
CA LYS A 242 21.19 -34.75 2.72
C LYS A 242 21.61 -34.13 1.41
N LYS A 243 22.91 -34.21 1.09
CA LYS A 243 23.43 -33.84 -0.22
C LYS A 243 22.65 -34.54 -1.34
N GLY A 244 22.18 -33.76 -2.31
CA GLY A 244 21.38 -34.24 -3.44
C GLY A 244 19.87 -34.25 -3.20
N GLU A 245 19.39 -33.97 -1.99
CA GLU A 245 17.95 -33.86 -1.72
C GLU A 245 17.40 -32.48 -2.13
N PRO A 246 16.16 -32.42 -2.67
CA PRO A 246 15.52 -31.15 -2.98
C PRO A 246 15.24 -30.30 -1.74
N ILE A 247 15.32 -28.99 -1.91
CA ILE A 247 15.03 -28.01 -0.87
C ILE A 247 13.64 -27.43 -1.14
N PHE A 248 12.71 -27.69 -0.22
CA PHE A 248 11.29 -27.38 -0.37
C PHE A 248 10.81 -26.35 0.65
N TYR A 249 9.96 -25.45 0.17
CA TYR A 249 9.25 -24.46 0.98
C TYR A 249 7.74 -24.67 0.88
N ASN A 250 7.02 -24.54 1.99
CA ASN A 250 5.56 -24.62 1.97
C ASN A 250 4.95 -23.26 1.58
N TYR A 251 4.38 -23.17 0.38
CA TYR A 251 3.72 -21.97 -0.14
C TYR A 251 2.32 -21.73 0.44
N THR A 252 1.84 -22.68 1.24
CA THR A 252 0.48 -22.69 1.78
C THR A 252 0.53 -22.71 3.30
N ASP A 253 -0.63 -22.59 3.92
CA ASP A 253 -0.76 -22.83 5.35
C ASP A 253 -0.76 -24.35 5.63
N PRO A 254 0.18 -24.89 6.42
CA PRO A 254 0.24 -26.30 6.74
C PRO A 254 -1.05 -26.82 7.40
N LEU A 255 -1.79 -25.98 8.13
CA LEU A 255 -3.01 -26.37 8.84
C LEU A 255 -4.27 -26.35 7.95
N LYS A 256 -4.17 -26.05 6.65
CA LYS A 256 -5.30 -26.19 5.72
C LYS A 256 -5.40 -27.62 5.19
N GLY A 257 -6.62 -28.08 4.91
CA GLY A 257 -6.89 -29.39 4.28
C GLY A 257 -6.49 -29.44 2.80
N THR A 258 -6.39 -30.65 2.26
CA THR A 258 -5.83 -30.90 0.91
C THR A 258 -6.54 -30.14 -0.19
N SER A 259 -7.88 -30.14 -0.21
CA SER A 259 -8.65 -29.42 -1.23
C SER A 259 -8.35 -27.92 -1.26
N ILE A 260 -8.27 -27.29 -0.08
CA ILE A 260 -7.97 -25.85 0.06
C ILE A 260 -6.53 -25.54 -0.33
N ARG A 261 -5.55 -26.38 0.06
CA ARG A 261 -4.15 -26.20 -0.37
C ARG A 261 -4.01 -26.32 -1.87
N GLN A 262 -4.64 -27.32 -2.48
CA GLN A 262 -4.65 -27.50 -3.93
C GLN A 262 -5.29 -26.31 -4.65
N GLN A 263 -6.44 -25.83 -4.16
CA GLN A 263 -7.08 -24.64 -4.73
C GLN A 263 -6.17 -23.41 -4.64
N HIS A 264 -5.50 -23.18 -3.50
CA HIS A 264 -4.57 -22.07 -3.33
C HIS A 264 -3.39 -22.13 -4.31
N LEU A 265 -2.81 -23.32 -4.52
CA LEU A 265 -1.73 -23.52 -5.48
C LEU A 265 -2.19 -23.40 -6.93
N MET A 266 -3.38 -23.92 -7.26
CA MET A 266 -3.93 -23.80 -8.60
C MET A 266 -4.22 -22.34 -8.98
N ILE A 267 -4.80 -21.56 -8.05
CA ILE A 267 -5.16 -20.16 -8.31
C ILE A 267 -3.92 -19.26 -8.33
N GLY A 268 -3.01 -19.40 -7.36
CA GLY A 268 -1.88 -18.48 -7.21
C GLY A 268 -0.59 -18.93 -7.90
N LYS A 269 -0.43 -20.22 -8.18
CA LYS A 269 0.81 -20.83 -8.68
C LYS A 269 0.61 -21.74 -9.90
N TYR A 270 -0.63 -21.93 -10.38
CA TYR A 270 -0.97 -22.64 -11.62
C TYR A 270 -0.53 -24.11 -11.69
N PHE A 271 -0.34 -24.78 -10.55
CA PHE A 271 0.00 -26.21 -10.53
C PHE A 271 -0.74 -26.98 -9.44
N LYS A 272 -0.87 -28.31 -9.66
CA LYS A 272 -1.42 -29.26 -8.68
C LYS A 272 -0.29 -29.96 -7.94
N CYS A 273 -0.30 -29.89 -6.61
CA CYS A 273 0.70 -30.54 -5.78
C CYS A 273 0.50 -32.07 -5.77
N THR A 274 1.60 -32.81 -5.82
CA THR A 274 1.64 -34.29 -5.82
C THR A 274 2.65 -34.82 -4.80
N CYS A 275 2.91 -34.06 -3.74
CA CYS A 275 3.72 -34.53 -2.61
C CYS A 275 3.04 -35.71 -1.89
N ASP A 276 3.79 -36.38 -1.01
CA ASP A 276 3.31 -37.54 -0.26
C ASP A 276 2.04 -37.20 0.55
N ARG A 277 1.99 -36.02 1.19
CA ARG A 277 0.81 -35.58 1.94
C ARG A 277 -0.42 -35.37 1.05
N CYS A 278 -0.25 -34.87 -0.18
CA CYS A 278 -1.37 -34.64 -1.10
C CYS A 278 -1.82 -35.93 -1.81
N SER A 279 -0.94 -36.91 -1.90
CA SER A 279 -1.23 -38.22 -2.52
C SER A 279 -1.84 -39.19 -1.51
N ASP A 280 -1.57 -39.01 -0.22
CA ASP A 280 -2.18 -39.76 0.87
C ASP A 280 -3.54 -39.19 1.27
N ILE A 281 -4.58 -40.01 1.12
CA ILE A 281 -5.97 -39.71 1.47
C ILE A 281 -6.14 -39.37 2.97
N THR A 282 -5.28 -39.93 3.83
CA THR A 282 -5.30 -39.68 5.28
C THR A 282 -4.51 -38.43 5.68
N GLU A 283 -3.86 -37.76 4.72
CA GLU A 283 -2.88 -36.69 4.97
C GLU A 283 -1.83 -37.11 6.00
N ILE A 284 -1.03 -38.14 5.69
CA ILE A 284 0.02 -38.70 6.56
C ILE A 284 -0.50 -39.09 7.95
N GLY A 285 -1.67 -39.72 7.99
CA GLY A 285 -2.32 -40.21 9.21
C GLY A 285 -2.98 -39.12 10.07
N THR A 286 -3.00 -37.87 9.63
CA THR A 286 -3.58 -36.76 10.42
C THR A 286 -5.09 -36.66 10.30
N HIS A 287 -5.68 -37.21 9.23
CA HIS A 287 -7.12 -37.15 8.92
C HIS A 287 -7.69 -35.73 8.87
N MET A 288 -6.86 -34.76 8.42
CA MET A 288 -7.21 -33.35 8.41
C MET A 288 -8.36 -32.97 7.47
N SER A 289 -8.67 -33.81 6.49
CA SER A 289 -9.78 -33.61 5.55
C SER A 289 -10.87 -34.68 5.70
N SER A 290 -10.85 -35.47 6.79
CA SER A 290 -11.77 -36.59 6.99
C SER A 290 -12.97 -36.27 7.88
N VAL A 291 -14.06 -37.01 7.69
CA VAL A 291 -15.34 -36.85 8.41
C VAL A 291 -15.61 -38.10 9.25
N ILE A 292 -16.29 -37.98 10.39
CA ILE A 292 -16.73 -39.16 11.17
C ILE A 292 -17.74 -39.95 10.34
N CYS A 293 -17.55 -41.27 10.23
CA CYS A 293 -18.41 -42.13 9.44
C CYS A 293 -19.87 -42.05 9.90
N PRO A 294 -20.82 -41.66 9.02
CA PRO A 294 -22.23 -41.58 9.38
C PRO A 294 -22.83 -42.91 9.84
N ASP A 295 -22.32 -44.04 9.34
CA ASP A 295 -22.84 -45.37 9.62
C ASP A 295 -22.20 -46.02 10.85
N CYS A 296 -20.87 -46.24 10.86
CA CYS A 296 -20.23 -46.96 11.95
C CYS A 296 -19.85 -46.08 13.15
N LYS A 297 -19.80 -44.75 12.99
CA LYS A 297 -19.40 -43.75 14.01
C LYS A 297 -17.98 -43.92 14.60
N THR A 298 -17.27 -45.00 14.27
CA THR A 298 -15.92 -45.31 14.76
C THR A 298 -14.83 -44.97 13.75
N GLY A 299 -15.12 -45.12 12.45
CA GLY A 299 -14.16 -44.86 11.38
C GLY A 299 -14.23 -43.45 10.79
N TYR A 300 -13.26 -43.13 9.95
CA TYR A 300 -13.16 -41.87 9.23
C TYR A 300 -13.42 -42.06 7.73
N VAL A 301 -14.21 -41.16 7.16
CA VAL A 301 -14.51 -41.11 5.74
C VAL A 301 -13.65 -40.04 5.09
N SER A 302 -12.94 -40.41 4.04
CA SER A 302 -12.04 -39.53 3.30
C SER A 302 -12.32 -39.62 1.81
N LEU A 303 -12.01 -38.55 1.08
CA LEU A 303 -12.26 -38.44 -0.36
C LEU A 303 -11.28 -39.34 -1.14
N THR A 304 -11.77 -40.39 -1.78
CA THR A 304 -10.96 -41.32 -2.60
C THR A 304 -10.97 -40.94 -4.07
N SER A 305 -12.08 -40.40 -4.56
CA SER A 305 -12.22 -39.89 -5.92
C SER A 305 -13.04 -38.59 -5.88
N PRO A 306 -13.08 -37.78 -6.96
CA PRO A 306 -13.79 -36.49 -6.95
C PRO A 306 -15.24 -36.56 -6.48
N ASP A 307 -15.92 -37.69 -6.70
CA ASP A 307 -17.34 -37.87 -6.40
C ASP A 307 -17.61 -38.90 -5.29
N GLU A 308 -16.56 -39.55 -4.75
CA GLU A 308 -16.70 -40.67 -3.81
C GLU A 308 -15.83 -40.52 -2.56
N TRP A 309 -16.44 -40.77 -1.41
CA TRP A 309 -15.82 -40.80 -0.09
C TRP A 309 -15.93 -42.22 0.49
N THR A 310 -14.84 -42.78 1.00
CA THR A 310 -14.86 -44.13 1.59
C THR A 310 -14.44 -44.13 3.05
N CYS A 311 -15.13 -44.93 3.87
CA CYS A 311 -14.77 -45.15 5.27
C CYS A 311 -13.60 -46.15 5.40
N ASP A 312 -12.60 -45.80 6.22
CA ASP A 312 -11.45 -46.66 6.52
C ASP A 312 -11.80 -47.94 7.29
N THR A 313 -12.88 -47.92 8.09
CA THR A 313 -13.20 -49.00 9.03
C THR A 313 -14.26 -49.94 8.48
N CYS A 314 -15.37 -49.40 7.95
CA CYS A 314 -16.47 -50.23 7.41
C CYS A 314 -16.45 -50.34 5.89
N SER A 315 -15.50 -49.69 5.20
CA SER A 315 -15.35 -49.71 3.73
C SER A 315 -16.58 -49.22 2.95
N LYS A 316 -17.56 -48.59 3.61
CA LYS A 316 -18.75 -48.06 2.94
C LYS A 316 -18.40 -46.78 2.18
N ALA A 317 -18.89 -46.70 0.94
CA ALA A 317 -18.76 -45.55 0.06
C ALA A 317 -19.96 -44.59 0.24
N PHE A 318 -19.69 -43.30 0.08
CA PHE A 318 -20.65 -42.21 0.15
C PHE A 318 -20.41 -41.24 -1.01
N GLU A 319 -21.48 -40.69 -1.57
CA GLU A 319 -21.39 -39.67 -2.60
C GLU A 319 -20.94 -38.32 -2.01
N ASP A 320 -20.15 -37.55 -2.78
CA ASP A 320 -19.66 -36.22 -2.38
C ASP A 320 -20.80 -35.25 -2.06
N ASN A 321 -21.94 -35.32 -2.76
CA ASN A 321 -23.13 -34.51 -2.50
C ASN A 321 -23.65 -34.63 -1.05
N ASN A 322 -23.36 -35.72 -0.34
CA ASN A 322 -23.76 -35.90 1.06
C ASN A 322 -22.65 -35.47 2.03
N ILE A 323 -21.43 -35.97 1.84
CA ILE A 323 -20.32 -35.71 2.77
C ILE A 323 -19.70 -34.31 2.51
N GLY A 324 -19.38 -34.00 1.27
CA GLY A 324 -18.87 -32.70 0.85
C GLY A 324 -19.82 -31.55 1.21
N PHE A 325 -21.14 -31.73 1.05
CA PHE A 325 -22.13 -30.74 1.50
C PHE A 325 -22.07 -30.49 3.01
N LYS A 326 -21.91 -31.53 3.84
CA LYS A 326 -21.75 -31.36 5.30
C LYS A 326 -20.48 -30.60 5.66
N VAL A 327 -19.36 -30.92 5.01
CA VAL A 327 -18.10 -30.18 5.20
C VAL A 327 -18.29 -28.72 4.80
N LYS A 328 -18.95 -28.45 3.67
CA LYS A 328 -19.29 -27.10 3.22
C LYS A 328 -20.15 -26.35 4.23
N CYS A 329 -21.21 -26.95 4.79
CA CYS A 329 -22.00 -26.32 5.85
C CYS A 329 -21.17 -25.99 7.09
N CYS A 330 -20.22 -26.85 7.49
CA CYS A 330 -19.33 -26.56 8.61
C CYS A 330 -18.38 -25.39 8.30
N MET A 331 -17.92 -25.29 7.05
CA MET A 331 -17.08 -24.19 6.57
C MET A 331 -17.86 -22.87 6.52
N ASP A 332 -19.06 -22.86 5.95
CA ASP A 332 -19.93 -21.69 5.88
C ASP A 332 -20.28 -21.18 7.28
N LYS A 333 -20.57 -22.09 8.22
CA LYS A 333 -20.80 -21.73 9.62
C LYS A 333 -19.57 -21.07 10.26
N LEU A 334 -18.37 -21.59 10.02
CA LEU A 334 -17.12 -20.97 10.51
C LEU A 334 -16.88 -19.58 9.89
N GLY A 335 -17.38 -19.35 8.67
CA GLY A 335 -17.30 -18.07 7.98
C GLY A 335 -18.16 -16.97 8.62
N VAL A 336 -19.26 -17.33 9.28
CA VAL A 336 -20.25 -16.38 9.82
C VAL A 336 -20.04 -16.06 11.31
N ILE A 337 -19.49 -16.99 12.10
CA ILE A 337 -19.31 -16.76 13.53
C ILE A 337 -18.30 -15.63 13.82
N ASN A 338 -18.46 -14.99 14.98
CA ASN A 338 -17.49 -14.06 15.51
C ASN A 338 -16.26 -14.81 16.04
N LYS A 339 -15.21 -14.85 15.23
CA LYS A 339 -13.92 -15.51 15.52
C LYS A 339 -13.13 -14.89 16.69
N LYS A 340 -13.63 -13.81 17.31
CA LYS A 340 -13.04 -13.19 18.51
C LYS A 340 -13.85 -13.48 19.78
N ASP A 341 -15.01 -14.14 19.67
CA ASP A 341 -15.86 -14.49 20.80
C ASP A 341 -15.58 -15.93 21.28
N GLU A 342 -15.34 -16.09 22.59
CA GLU A 342 -15.05 -17.39 23.20
C GLU A 342 -16.23 -18.36 23.10
N LYS A 343 -17.46 -17.90 23.33
CA LYS A 343 -18.65 -18.75 23.42
C LYS A 343 -19.04 -19.28 22.05
N GLU A 344 -19.03 -18.42 21.04
CA GLU A 344 -19.34 -18.82 19.67
C GLU A 344 -18.33 -19.87 19.14
N LEU A 345 -17.04 -19.69 19.43
CA LEU A 345 -16.00 -20.65 19.06
C LEU A 345 -16.17 -22.00 19.79
N GLU A 346 -16.43 -22.00 21.10
CA GLU A 346 -16.68 -23.25 21.84
C GLU A 346 -17.94 -23.96 21.36
N GLU A 347 -19.01 -23.22 21.08
CA GLU A 347 -20.24 -23.79 20.52
C GLU A 347 -19.99 -24.37 19.12
N TYR A 348 -19.22 -23.69 18.29
CA TYR A 348 -18.81 -24.20 16.97
C TYR A 348 -18.04 -25.51 17.12
N ILE A 349 -16.98 -25.54 17.93
CA ILE A 349 -16.15 -26.72 18.15
C ILE A 349 -17.00 -27.89 18.64
N ARG A 350 -17.86 -27.66 19.65
CA ARG A 350 -18.74 -28.70 20.20
C ARG A 350 -19.67 -29.30 19.15
N ASN A 351 -20.32 -28.47 18.34
CA ASN A 351 -21.28 -28.93 17.34
C ASN A 351 -20.58 -29.66 16.17
N VAL A 352 -19.45 -29.13 15.71
CA VAL A 352 -18.73 -29.64 14.54
C VAL A 352 -17.92 -30.90 14.87
N SER A 353 -17.48 -31.08 16.12
CA SER A 353 -16.81 -32.30 16.59
C SER A 353 -17.70 -33.55 16.56
N LEU A 354 -19.01 -33.39 16.40
CA LEU A 354 -19.95 -34.51 16.20
C LEU A 354 -19.99 -35.01 14.76
N ILE A 355 -19.42 -34.23 13.82
CA ILE A 355 -19.51 -34.47 12.38
C ILE A 355 -18.13 -34.74 11.80
N LEU A 356 -17.14 -33.89 12.11
CA LEU A 356 -15.81 -33.95 11.50
C LEU A 356 -14.82 -34.73 12.35
N ALA A 357 -13.76 -35.26 11.74
CA ALA A 357 -12.68 -35.91 12.48
C ALA A 357 -12.04 -34.92 13.48
N PRO A 358 -11.52 -35.38 14.64
CA PRO A 358 -11.00 -34.48 15.70
C PRO A 358 -9.92 -33.49 15.26
N ASN A 359 -9.13 -33.90 14.26
CA ASN A 359 -8.02 -33.15 13.67
C ASN A 359 -8.40 -32.44 12.37
N HIS A 360 -9.69 -32.39 12.02
CA HIS A 360 -10.12 -31.75 10.78
C HIS A 360 -9.70 -30.27 10.75
N TYR A 361 -9.23 -29.78 9.60
CA TYR A 361 -8.64 -28.44 9.48
C TYR A 361 -9.54 -27.31 9.99
N LEU A 362 -10.87 -27.41 9.78
CA LEU A 362 -11.85 -26.45 10.32
C LEU A 362 -11.89 -26.42 11.85
N LEU A 363 -11.77 -27.58 12.50
CA LEU A 363 -11.69 -27.66 13.96
C LEU A 363 -10.35 -27.13 14.45
N LEU A 364 -9.25 -27.43 13.76
CA LEU A 364 -7.93 -26.88 14.10
C LEU A 364 -7.90 -25.34 13.98
N ASP A 365 -8.48 -24.76 12.92
CA ASP A 365 -8.60 -23.29 12.77
C ASP A 365 -9.41 -22.68 13.93
N ALA A 366 -10.56 -23.28 14.27
CA ALA A 366 -11.37 -22.82 15.40
C ALA A 366 -10.64 -22.95 16.75
N LYS A 367 -9.94 -24.07 16.99
CA LYS A 367 -9.16 -24.33 18.21
C LYS A 367 -7.99 -23.36 18.35
N GLN A 368 -7.27 -23.08 17.27
CA GLN A 368 -6.16 -22.12 17.25
C GLN A 368 -6.65 -20.71 17.57
N ARG A 369 -7.78 -20.28 16.98
CA ARG A 369 -8.41 -18.99 17.28
C ARG A 369 -8.86 -18.90 18.73
N LEU A 370 -9.51 -19.96 19.23
CA LEU A 370 -9.95 -20.03 20.62
C LEU A 370 -8.77 -19.93 21.59
N ALA A 371 -7.64 -20.62 21.31
CA ALA A 371 -6.44 -20.49 22.13
C ALA A 371 -5.93 -19.04 22.21
N GLY A 372 -5.98 -18.30 21.10
CA GLY A 372 -5.67 -16.86 21.06
C GLY A 372 -6.65 -16.01 21.88
N VAL A 373 -7.95 -16.22 21.73
CA VAL A 373 -8.99 -15.53 22.52
C VAL A 373 -8.80 -15.80 24.03
N LEU A 374 -8.55 -17.07 24.40
CA LEU A 374 -8.30 -17.45 25.79
C LEU A 374 -7.03 -16.78 26.34
N ARG A 375 -5.95 -16.69 25.54
CA ARG A 375 -4.74 -15.95 25.92
C ARG A 375 -5.07 -14.49 26.23
N ASP A 376 -5.80 -13.82 25.35
CA ASP A 376 -6.13 -12.41 25.52
C ASP A 376 -7.06 -12.18 26.73
N THR A 377 -8.03 -13.07 26.95
CA THR A 377 -8.90 -13.07 28.13
C THR A 377 -8.10 -13.30 29.42
N ILE A 378 -7.20 -14.28 29.43
CA ILE A 378 -6.35 -14.59 30.60
C ILE A 378 -5.46 -13.40 30.96
N ASN A 379 -4.89 -12.71 29.97
CA ASN A 379 -4.02 -11.55 30.20
C ASN A 379 -4.79 -10.29 30.62
N ARG A 380 -6.04 -10.13 30.18
CA ARG A 380 -6.87 -8.96 30.50
C ARG A 380 -7.56 -9.08 31.86
N GLU A 381 -8.00 -10.28 32.24
CA GLU A 381 -8.71 -10.48 33.49
C GLU A 381 -7.76 -10.40 34.70
N PRO A 382 -8.09 -9.63 35.75
CA PRO A 382 -7.26 -9.57 36.95
C PRO A 382 -7.17 -10.90 37.72
N ARG A 383 -8.17 -11.78 37.55
CA ARG A 383 -8.28 -13.08 38.25
C ARG A 383 -8.80 -14.17 37.30
N PRO A 384 -8.03 -14.58 36.29
CA PRO A 384 -8.46 -15.51 35.25
C PRO A 384 -8.78 -16.89 35.84
N THR A 385 -9.88 -17.52 35.43
CA THR A 385 -10.34 -18.78 36.04
C THR A 385 -9.43 -19.97 35.71
N LYS A 386 -9.37 -20.98 36.61
CA LYS A 386 -8.61 -22.23 36.38
C LYS A 386 -9.12 -22.98 35.15
N LYS A 387 -10.42 -22.85 34.84
CA LYS A 387 -11.07 -23.47 33.68
C LYS A 387 -10.47 -22.95 32.37
N LEU A 388 -10.27 -21.64 32.25
CA LEU A 388 -9.68 -21.03 31.04
C LEU A 388 -8.26 -21.55 30.80
N MET A 389 -7.44 -21.62 31.84
CA MET A 389 -6.06 -22.13 31.75
C MET A 389 -6.01 -23.60 31.32
N ARG A 390 -6.83 -24.46 31.96
CA ARG A 390 -6.92 -25.89 31.58
C ARG A 390 -7.39 -26.04 30.13
N ARG A 391 -8.40 -25.28 29.72
CA ARG A 391 -8.91 -25.33 28.35
C ARG A 391 -7.86 -24.90 27.34
N LYS A 392 -7.10 -23.82 27.61
CA LYS A 392 -5.98 -23.39 26.76
C LYS A 392 -4.90 -24.47 26.65
N MET A 393 -4.56 -25.14 27.76
CA MET A 393 -3.60 -26.26 27.76
C MET A 393 -4.09 -27.44 26.92
N GLU A 394 -5.36 -27.82 27.04
CA GLU A 394 -5.98 -28.88 26.23
C GLU A 394 -5.87 -28.57 24.74
N LEU A 395 -6.26 -27.36 24.33
CA LEU A 395 -6.17 -26.93 22.93
C LEU A 395 -4.74 -27.00 22.38
N CYS A 396 -3.75 -26.55 23.15
CA CYS A 396 -2.35 -26.63 22.74
C CYS A 396 -1.88 -28.08 22.60
N LYS A 397 -2.26 -28.96 23.54
CA LYS A 397 -1.93 -30.39 23.50
C LYS A 397 -2.58 -31.14 22.34
N GLU A 398 -3.77 -30.71 21.90
CA GLU A 398 -4.43 -31.26 20.72
C GLU A 398 -3.75 -30.81 19.40
N ILE A 399 -3.27 -29.57 19.34
CA ILE A 399 -2.66 -29.00 18.11
C ILE A 399 -1.22 -29.47 17.90
N LEU A 400 -0.43 -29.62 18.98
CA LEU A 400 1.01 -29.90 18.89
C LEU A 400 1.37 -31.17 18.08
N PRO A 401 0.74 -32.34 18.29
CA PRO A 401 1.08 -33.55 17.53
C PRO A 401 0.85 -33.41 16.02
N ILE A 402 -0.16 -32.63 15.65
CA ILE A 402 -0.47 -32.34 14.24
C ILE A 402 0.62 -31.48 13.64
N LEU A 403 1.04 -30.42 14.32
CA LEU A 403 2.14 -29.59 13.86
C LEU A 403 3.47 -30.35 13.79
N GLU A 404 3.74 -31.28 14.72
CA GLU A 404 4.92 -32.13 14.68
C GLU A 404 4.98 -33.01 13.44
N THR A 405 3.81 -33.47 12.97
CA THR A 405 3.67 -34.31 11.77
C THR A 405 3.80 -33.48 10.49
N LEU A 406 3.15 -32.31 10.42
CA LEU A 406 3.07 -31.50 9.20
C LEU A 406 4.29 -30.59 8.97
N CYS A 407 4.94 -30.17 10.05
CA CYS A 407 6.07 -29.25 10.02
C CYS A 407 7.22 -29.89 10.81
N PRO A 408 7.93 -30.89 10.26
CA PRO A 408 9.02 -31.55 10.97
C PRO A 408 10.15 -30.56 11.29
N GLY A 409 10.86 -30.80 12.40
CA GLY A 409 12.01 -29.96 12.80
C GLY A 409 11.64 -28.55 13.29
N ILE A 410 12.30 -27.51 12.81
CA ILE A 410 12.09 -26.13 13.26
C ILE A 410 10.83 -25.52 12.64
N SER A 411 9.91 -25.02 13.47
CA SER A 411 8.70 -24.35 13.00
C SER A 411 8.23 -23.27 13.96
N ARG A 412 7.95 -22.09 13.40
CA ARG A 412 7.38 -20.93 14.11
C ARG A 412 6.09 -21.28 14.88
N THR A 413 5.13 -21.91 14.21
CA THR A 413 3.83 -22.23 14.82
C THR A 413 3.98 -23.24 15.96
N LYS A 414 4.92 -24.20 15.86
CA LYS A 414 5.24 -25.12 16.96
C LYS A 414 5.83 -24.38 18.15
N ALA A 415 6.80 -23.52 17.92
CA ALA A 415 7.46 -22.76 18.96
C ALA A 415 6.48 -21.88 19.75
N ILE A 416 5.60 -21.16 19.04
CA ILE A 416 4.53 -20.37 19.65
C ILE A 416 3.58 -21.26 20.47
N THR A 417 3.12 -22.39 19.92
CA THR A 417 2.20 -23.30 20.62
C THR A 417 2.83 -23.88 21.89
N LEU A 418 4.12 -24.22 21.86
CA LEU A 418 4.88 -24.71 23.02
C LEU A 418 5.03 -23.64 24.11
N TYR A 419 5.32 -22.40 23.71
CA TYR A 419 5.40 -21.28 24.65
C TYR A 419 4.05 -21.01 25.31
N GLU A 420 2.97 -20.97 24.52
CA GLU A 420 1.61 -20.75 25.05
C GLU A 420 1.15 -21.86 25.99
N LEU A 421 1.59 -23.10 25.75
CA LEU A 421 1.39 -24.24 26.65
C LEU A 421 2.17 -24.07 27.96
N HIS A 422 3.46 -23.74 27.89
CA HIS A 422 4.28 -23.43 29.08
C HIS A 422 3.65 -22.32 29.91
N ALA A 423 3.31 -21.19 29.29
CA ALA A 423 2.75 -20.04 29.99
C ALA A 423 1.43 -20.39 30.71
N ALA A 424 0.58 -21.19 30.08
CA ALA A 424 -0.66 -21.66 30.69
C ALA A 424 -0.40 -22.64 31.86
N MET A 425 0.60 -23.52 31.73
CA MET A 425 1.01 -24.44 32.80
C MET A 425 1.53 -23.70 34.03
N VAL A 426 2.47 -22.76 33.85
CA VAL A 426 3.05 -21.98 34.96
C VAL A 426 1.96 -21.18 35.69
N GLN A 427 1.09 -20.50 34.95
CA GLN A 427 -0.01 -19.73 35.55
C GLN A 427 -0.99 -20.61 36.32
N LEU A 428 -1.33 -21.80 35.79
CA LEU A 428 -2.20 -22.75 36.48
C LEU A 428 -1.54 -23.30 37.74
N ALA A 429 -0.28 -23.75 37.64
CA ALA A 429 0.49 -24.28 38.77
C ALA A 429 0.57 -23.25 39.90
N LYS A 430 0.89 -21.99 39.59
CA LYS A 430 0.93 -20.90 40.56
C LYS A 430 -0.41 -20.70 41.25
N LYS A 431 -1.51 -20.71 40.49
CA LYS A 431 -2.86 -20.57 41.03
C LYS A 431 -3.31 -21.75 41.90
N LEU A 432 -2.86 -22.96 41.59
CA LEU A 432 -3.12 -24.15 42.40
C LEU A 432 -2.32 -24.10 43.71
N PHE A 433 -1.07 -23.63 43.66
CA PHE A 433 -0.22 -23.47 44.83
C PHE A 433 -0.73 -22.36 45.76
N ASP A 434 -1.06 -21.18 45.23
CA ASP A 434 -1.65 -20.07 45.98
C ASP A 434 -2.99 -20.48 46.63
N GLY A 435 -3.75 -21.34 45.94
CA GLY A 435 -4.99 -21.93 46.44
C GLY A 435 -4.81 -23.10 47.43
N ARG A 436 -3.57 -23.49 47.74
CA ARG A 436 -3.21 -24.65 48.59
C ARG A 436 -3.81 -25.98 48.11
N GLU A 437 -4.06 -26.12 46.81
CA GLU A 437 -4.57 -27.36 46.20
C GLU A 437 -3.45 -28.35 45.85
N ILE A 438 -2.21 -27.86 45.71
CA ILE A 438 -1.01 -28.69 45.46
C ILE A 438 0.07 -28.39 46.50
N THR A 439 0.93 -29.37 46.77
CA THR A 439 2.10 -29.22 47.64
C THR A 439 3.20 -28.43 46.94
N GLY A 440 4.17 -27.91 47.70
CA GLY A 440 5.36 -27.27 47.12
C GLY A 440 6.16 -28.19 46.19
N THR A 441 6.24 -29.47 46.52
CA THR A 441 6.89 -30.48 45.65
C THR A 441 6.15 -30.66 44.32
N ALA A 442 4.82 -30.82 44.36
CA ALA A 442 4.01 -30.94 43.15
C ALA A 442 4.02 -29.65 42.31
N TYR A 443 4.12 -28.48 42.94
CA TYR A 443 4.30 -27.21 42.23
C TYR A 443 5.63 -27.17 41.47
N LEU A 444 6.73 -27.59 42.10
CA LEU A 444 8.04 -27.68 41.44
C LEU A 444 8.02 -28.68 40.28
N ASP A 445 7.39 -29.84 40.44
CA ASP A 445 7.26 -30.84 39.37
C ASP A 445 6.53 -30.28 38.14
N GLU A 446 5.46 -29.50 38.35
CA GLU A 446 4.72 -28.83 37.27
C GLU A 446 5.57 -27.74 36.57
N LEU A 447 6.35 -26.96 37.32
CA LEU A 447 7.27 -25.98 36.75
C LEU A 447 8.39 -26.64 35.93
N MET A 448 8.99 -27.72 36.44
CA MET A 448 9.99 -28.50 35.70
C MET A 448 9.41 -29.12 34.42
N SER A 449 8.14 -29.53 34.45
CA SER A 449 7.42 -30.00 33.26
C SER A 449 7.20 -28.87 32.25
N ALA A 450 6.81 -27.68 32.72
CA ALA A 450 6.62 -26.50 31.89
C ALA A 450 7.94 -26.02 31.24
N GLU A 451 9.05 -26.05 31.99
CA GLU A 451 10.38 -25.65 31.53
C GLU A 451 10.83 -26.44 30.29
N LYS A 452 10.48 -27.74 30.20
CA LYS A 452 10.79 -28.57 29.03
C LYS A 452 10.16 -28.02 27.75
N TYR A 453 8.92 -27.55 27.83
CA TYR A 453 8.24 -26.94 26.68
C TYR A 453 8.83 -25.58 26.33
N LEU A 454 9.21 -24.78 27.33
CA LEU A 454 9.87 -23.48 27.13
C LEU A 454 11.23 -23.63 26.43
N LYS A 455 12.08 -24.56 26.87
CA LYS A 455 13.38 -24.84 26.24
C LYS A 455 13.22 -25.24 24.77
N ARG A 456 12.28 -26.15 24.49
CA ARG A 456 12.00 -26.60 23.12
C ARG A 456 11.43 -25.48 22.24
N SER A 457 10.63 -24.56 22.83
CA SER A 457 10.18 -23.36 22.14
C SER A 457 11.35 -22.44 21.77
N LEU A 458 12.25 -22.17 22.72
CA LEU A 458 13.43 -21.32 22.53
C LEU A 458 14.39 -21.83 21.46
N GLU A 459 14.63 -23.15 21.38
CA GLU A 459 15.44 -23.76 20.32
C GLU A 459 14.97 -23.38 18.91
N MET A 460 13.66 -23.16 18.74
CA MET A 460 13.05 -22.77 17.48
C MET A 460 12.88 -21.25 17.31
N LEU A 461 12.66 -20.50 18.39
CA LEU A 461 12.51 -19.04 18.32
C LEU A 461 13.84 -18.31 18.13
N PHE A 462 14.97 -18.89 18.56
CA PHE A 462 16.28 -18.22 18.53
C PHE A 462 16.76 -17.86 17.11
N ILE A 463 16.21 -18.50 16.09
CA ILE A 463 16.54 -18.21 14.69
C ILE A 463 15.74 -17.03 14.10
N GLU A 464 14.71 -16.56 14.82
CA GLU A 464 13.86 -15.45 14.38
C GLU A 464 14.57 -14.10 14.58
N PRO A 465 14.30 -13.10 13.73
CA PRO A 465 14.85 -11.75 13.90
C PRO A 465 14.35 -11.11 15.21
N GLY A 466 15.24 -10.48 15.98
CA GLY A 466 14.90 -9.95 17.32
C GLY A 466 13.75 -8.94 17.37
N ASN A 467 13.56 -8.15 16.32
CA ASN A 467 12.49 -7.15 16.24
C ASN A 467 11.20 -7.67 15.58
N SER A 468 11.15 -8.96 15.23
CA SER A 468 9.90 -9.61 14.82
C SER A 468 9.06 -9.93 16.06
N PRO A 469 7.71 -10.06 15.95
CA PRO A 469 6.88 -10.51 17.07
C PRO A 469 7.36 -11.84 17.68
N GLU A 470 7.91 -12.72 16.85
CA GLU A 470 8.48 -13.99 17.28
C GLU A 470 9.84 -13.82 17.99
N GLY A 471 10.63 -12.81 17.60
CA GLY A 471 11.85 -12.41 18.30
C GLY A 471 11.56 -11.74 19.65
N GLU A 472 10.54 -10.89 19.73
CA GLU A 472 10.04 -10.33 21.00
C GLU A 472 9.55 -11.45 21.92
N LEU A 473 8.84 -12.44 21.37
CA LEU A 473 8.46 -13.64 22.10
C LEU A 473 9.68 -14.44 22.59
N CYS A 474 10.73 -14.53 21.77
CA CYS A 474 12.00 -15.14 22.18
C CYS A 474 12.64 -14.40 23.35
N ALA A 475 12.68 -13.07 23.31
CA ALA A 475 13.23 -12.24 24.39
C ALA A 475 12.44 -12.46 25.69
N LYS A 476 11.11 -12.44 25.60
CA LYS A 476 10.24 -12.74 26.75
C LYS A 476 10.43 -14.16 27.27
N ALA A 477 10.52 -15.15 26.39
CA ALA A 477 10.77 -16.53 26.77
C ALA A 477 12.13 -16.71 27.48
N LEU A 478 13.17 -15.94 27.08
CA LEU A 478 14.47 -15.93 27.77
C LEU A 478 14.38 -15.31 29.18
N GLU A 479 13.57 -14.26 29.35
CA GLU A 479 13.27 -13.69 30.67
C GLU A 479 12.51 -14.69 31.56
N ASP A 480 11.52 -15.39 30.99
CA ASP A 480 10.74 -16.42 31.68
C ASP A 480 11.63 -17.58 32.13
N VAL A 481 12.62 -18.01 31.32
CA VAL A 481 13.63 -19.01 31.73
C VAL A 481 14.40 -18.53 32.96
N HIS A 482 14.82 -17.27 32.99
CA HIS A 482 15.57 -16.72 34.12
C HIS A 482 14.72 -16.72 35.40
N LEU A 483 13.46 -16.32 35.31
CA LEU A 483 12.52 -16.31 36.42
C LEU A 483 12.19 -17.73 36.92
N ASP A 484 12.00 -18.69 36.01
CA ASP A 484 11.68 -20.08 36.35
C ASP A 484 12.88 -20.78 37.00
N LEU A 485 14.11 -20.50 36.56
CA LEU A 485 15.35 -21.03 37.18
C LEU A 485 15.71 -20.38 38.53
N TRP A 486 15.28 -19.15 38.80
CA TRP A 486 15.56 -18.44 40.06
C TRP A 486 14.50 -18.67 41.13
N SER A 487 13.34 -19.23 40.77
CA SER A 487 12.28 -19.59 41.72
C SER A 487 12.61 -20.75 42.71
N PRO A 488 13.45 -21.77 42.39
CA PRO A 488 13.66 -22.91 43.29
C PRO A 488 14.92 -22.82 44.17
N VAL A 489 15.86 -21.90 43.92
CA VAL A 489 17.23 -21.97 44.50
C VAL A 489 17.37 -21.22 45.85
N MET A 490 16.35 -20.52 46.31
CA MET A 490 16.39 -19.81 47.61
C MET A 490 15.55 -20.48 48.72
N ALA A 491 15.21 -21.76 48.56
CA ALA A 491 14.48 -22.53 49.54
C ALA A 491 15.25 -23.80 49.95
N ASP A 492 16.38 -23.64 50.65
CA ASP A 492 16.60 -24.20 52.00
C ASP A 492 18.06 -23.97 52.49
N GLN A 493 18.19 -23.77 53.80
CA GLN A 493 19.39 -23.72 54.64
C GLN A 493 20.26 -22.44 54.68
N SER A 494 19.78 -21.42 55.42
CA SER A 494 20.57 -20.59 56.37
C SER A 494 19.67 -19.53 57.06
N SER A 495 18.73 -19.97 57.90
CA SER A 495 17.48 -19.24 58.22
C SER A 495 17.47 -18.38 59.49
N VAL A 496 18.61 -17.99 60.09
CA VAL A 496 18.57 -17.14 61.32
C VAL A 496 19.35 -15.84 61.18
N LEU A 497 20.50 -15.81 60.49
CA LEU A 497 21.28 -14.58 60.31
C LEU A 497 20.73 -13.70 59.17
N ALA A 498 20.23 -14.33 58.10
CA ALA A 498 19.61 -13.63 56.97
C ALA A 498 18.29 -12.96 57.35
N LEU A 499 17.55 -13.50 58.31
CA LEU A 499 16.25 -12.95 58.75
C LEU A 499 16.41 -11.60 59.48
N VAL A 500 17.53 -11.39 60.18
CA VAL A 500 17.86 -10.12 60.85
C VAL A 500 18.36 -9.09 59.84
N ILE A 501 19.22 -9.48 58.90
CA ILE A 501 19.72 -8.59 57.84
C ILE A 501 18.58 -8.23 56.87
N LEU A 502 17.70 -9.18 56.55
CA LEU A 502 16.50 -8.96 55.76
C LEU A 502 15.51 -8.09 56.53
N ALA A 503 15.29 -8.29 57.83
CA ALA A 503 14.41 -7.42 58.62
C ALA A 503 14.94 -5.98 58.68
N VAL A 504 16.26 -5.78 58.82
CA VAL A 504 16.88 -4.44 58.79
C VAL A 504 16.86 -3.85 57.38
N GLY A 505 17.13 -4.65 56.35
CA GLY A 505 17.05 -4.23 54.94
C GLY A 505 15.63 -3.87 54.53
N VAL A 506 14.64 -4.64 55.00
CA VAL A 506 13.20 -4.41 54.83
C VAL A 506 12.80 -3.13 55.57
N THR A 507 13.18 -2.94 56.83
CA THR A 507 12.83 -1.70 57.54
C THR A 507 13.47 -0.48 56.89
N VAL A 508 14.72 -0.55 56.41
CA VAL A 508 15.36 0.55 55.66
C VAL A 508 14.67 0.78 54.31
N HIS A 509 14.34 -0.28 53.57
CA HIS A 509 13.64 -0.18 52.29
C HIS A 509 12.24 0.41 52.43
N PHE A 510 11.50 0.05 53.49
CA PHE A 510 10.20 0.64 53.80
C PHE A 510 10.29 2.01 54.50
N SER A 511 11.48 2.43 54.95
CA SER A 511 11.70 3.77 55.52
C SER A 511 12.11 4.78 54.45
N LEU A 512 12.80 4.34 53.40
CA LEU A 512 13.25 5.22 52.32
C LEU A 512 12.22 5.23 51.19
N HIS A 513 11.76 6.41 50.81
CA HIS A 513 10.95 6.58 49.62
C HIS A 513 11.46 7.75 48.79
N LYS A 514 11.14 7.74 47.49
CA LYS A 514 11.54 8.76 46.54
C LYS A 514 10.31 9.56 46.13
N VAL A 515 10.41 10.88 46.22
CA VAL A 515 9.49 11.81 45.56
C VAL A 515 10.13 12.21 44.24
N GLU A 516 9.44 11.92 43.13
CA GLU A 516 9.94 12.21 41.80
C GLU A 516 9.92 13.72 41.49
N GLU A 517 10.73 14.13 40.53
CA GLU A 517 10.71 15.51 40.04
C GLU A 517 9.32 15.90 39.55
N GLY A 518 8.92 17.15 39.81
CA GLY A 518 7.58 17.64 39.49
C GLY A 518 6.44 17.13 40.40
N HIS A 519 6.77 16.49 41.52
CA HIS A 519 5.83 16.07 42.56
C HIS A 519 6.19 16.69 43.92
N VAL A 520 5.17 16.85 44.77
CA VAL A 520 5.31 17.27 46.17
C VAL A 520 4.78 16.15 47.06
N GLY A 521 5.58 15.71 48.02
CA GLY A 521 5.17 14.67 48.96
C GLY A 521 4.38 15.25 50.13
N VAL A 522 3.21 14.65 50.41
CA VAL A 522 2.43 14.89 51.62
C VAL A 522 2.45 13.66 52.52
N TYR A 523 2.55 13.87 53.84
CA TYR A 523 2.71 12.79 54.81
C TYR A 523 1.52 12.70 55.76
N TYR A 524 1.16 11.48 56.10
CA TYR A 524 0.14 11.16 57.10
C TYR A 524 0.78 10.35 58.22
N ARG A 525 0.54 10.74 59.47
CA ARG A 525 1.00 9.99 60.64
C ARG A 525 -0.22 9.48 61.42
N GLY A 526 -0.39 8.17 61.47
CA GLY A 526 -1.58 7.56 62.08
C GLY A 526 -2.90 8.04 61.47
N GLY A 527 -2.90 8.39 60.18
CA GLY A 527 -4.06 8.95 59.46
C GLY A 527 -4.21 10.47 59.50
N ALA A 528 -3.45 11.20 60.34
CA ALA A 528 -3.47 12.66 60.39
C ALA A 528 -2.48 13.28 59.41
N LEU A 529 -2.92 14.25 58.59
CA LEU A 529 -2.08 14.99 57.65
C LEU A 529 -1.06 15.87 58.40
N LEU A 530 0.24 15.69 58.09
CA LEU A 530 1.31 16.49 58.66
C LEU A 530 1.39 17.88 57.98
N PRO A 531 1.77 18.94 58.71
CA PRO A 531 1.81 20.30 58.17
C PRO A 531 3.01 20.60 57.27
N VAL A 532 3.88 19.61 57.02
CA VAL A 532 5.13 19.76 56.26
C VAL A 532 5.03 18.96 54.97
N THR A 533 5.38 19.59 53.86
CA THR A 533 5.53 18.94 52.55
C THR A 533 7.00 18.71 52.20
N SER A 534 7.27 17.69 51.39
CA SER A 534 8.63 17.39 50.88
C SER A 534 8.78 17.78 49.41
N GLN A 535 9.96 18.29 49.08
CA GLN A 535 10.38 18.55 47.69
C GLN A 535 10.87 17.26 47.02
N PRO A 536 11.05 17.21 45.69
CA PRO A 536 11.62 16.06 45.00
C PRO A 536 12.95 15.58 45.62
N GLY A 537 13.13 14.26 45.73
CA GLY A 537 14.30 13.65 46.34
C GLY A 537 13.99 12.42 47.20
N PHE A 538 15.02 11.89 47.86
CA PHE A 538 14.87 10.78 48.80
C PHE A 538 14.52 11.29 50.19
N HIS A 539 13.46 10.75 50.77
CA HIS A 539 12.94 11.13 52.09
C HIS A 539 12.76 9.90 52.98
N MET A 540 12.90 10.12 54.28
CA MET A 540 12.74 9.08 55.30
C MET A 540 11.35 9.17 55.93
N MET A 541 10.68 8.03 56.06
CA MET A 541 9.42 7.89 56.78
C MET A 541 9.52 6.77 57.81
N ILE A 542 8.68 6.81 58.84
CA ILE A 542 8.62 5.74 59.85
C ILE A 542 7.72 4.63 59.31
N PRO A 543 8.23 3.41 59.05
CA PRO A 543 7.43 2.30 58.57
C PRO A 543 6.24 2.04 59.51
N LEU A 544 5.09 1.62 58.95
CA LEU A 544 3.83 1.30 59.64
C LEU A 544 3.09 2.48 60.32
N LEU A 545 3.78 3.57 60.66
CA LEU A 545 3.20 4.74 61.34
C LEU A 545 2.96 5.93 60.40
N THR A 546 3.84 6.09 59.41
CA THR A 546 3.79 7.18 58.44
C THR A 546 3.52 6.63 57.05
N SER A 547 2.52 7.16 56.37
CA SER A 547 2.29 6.95 54.94
C SER A 547 2.50 8.26 54.21
N TYR A 548 2.82 8.20 52.92
CA TYR A 548 2.96 9.39 52.08
C TYR A 548 2.13 9.23 50.81
N LYS A 549 1.75 10.36 50.22
CA LYS A 549 1.23 10.44 48.86
C LYS A 549 2.03 11.49 48.10
N SER A 550 2.46 11.17 46.89
CA SER A 550 3.08 12.12 45.97
C SER A 550 1.99 12.80 45.14
N ILE A 551 1.88 14.12 45.25
CA ILE A 551 0.92 14.92 44.48
C ILE A 551 1.68 15.60 43.33
N GLN A 552 1.20 15.44 42.11
CA GLN A 552 1.81 16.01 40.92
C GLN A 552 1.53 17.53 40.86
N THR A 553 2.56 18.35 40.65
CA THR A 553 2.45 19.82 40.52
C THR A 553 2.87 20.32 39.12
N THR A 554 3.28 19.41 38.26
CA THR A 554 3.49 19.65 36.84
C THR A 554 2.16 19.70 36.08
N LEU A 555 2.23 19.99 34.78
CA LEU A 555 1.06 19.96 33.92
C LEU A 555 0.55 18.51 33.83
N GLN A 556 -0.65 18.27 34.35
CA GLN A 556 -1.30 16.97 34.35
C GLN A 556 -2.52 16.99 33.43
N THR A 557 -2.96 15.81 32.98
CA THR A 557 -4.13 15.67 32.09
C THR A 557 -5.06 14.61 32.69
N ASP A 558 -6.20 15.07 33.18
CA ASP A 558 -7.22 14.23 33.77
C ASP A 558 -8.20 13.75 32.70
N GLU A 559 -8.35 12.43 32.57
CA GLU A 559 -9.28 11.82 31.63
C GLU A 559 -10.60 11.43 32.31
N VAL A 560 -11.70 12.04 31.89
CA VAL A 560 -13.07 11.65 32.28
C VAL A 560 -13.66 10.81 31.15
N LYS A 561 -14.04 9.56 31.44
CA LYS A 561 -14.51 8.58 30.44
C LYS A 561 -15.99 8.27 30.59
N ASN A 562 -16.66 8.04 29.45
CA ASN A 562 -18.05 7.60 29.36
C ASN A 562 -19.03 8.48 30.15
N VAL A 563 -19.03 9.78 29.90
CA VAL A 563 -19.95 10.73 30.54
C VAL A 563 -21.32 10.64 29.86
N PRO A 564 -22.38 10.15 30.55
CA PRO A 564 -23.72 10.18 30.01
C PRO A 564 -24.28 11.61 30.05
N CYS A 565 -24.95 12.02 28.97
CA CYS A 565 -25.55 13.33 28.82
C CYS A 565 -26.96 13.20 28.19
N GLY A 566 -27.97 13.79 28.82
CA GLY A 566 -29.32 13.86 28.26
C GLY A 566 -29.52 15.13 27.44
N THR A 567 -29.92 15.00 26.18
CA THR A 567 -30.27 16.16 25.33
C THR A 567 -31.70 16.65 25.61
N SER A 568 -32.02 17.90 25.25
CA SER A 568 -33.39 18.45 25.41
C SER A 568 -34.47 17.63 24.67
N GLY A 569 -34.08 16.91 23.62
CA GLY A 569 -34.94 15.98 22.86
C GLY A 569 -35.12 14.60 23.50
N GLY A 570 -34.65 14.38 24.73
CA GLY A 570 -34.82 13.12 25.47
C GLY A 570 -33.90 11.98 25.01
N VAL A 571 -32.92 12.26 24.14
CA VAL A 571 -31.93 11.28 23.69
C VAL A 571 -30.72 11.31 24.62
N MET A 572 -30.35 10.14 25.15
CA MET A 572 -29.11 9.94 25.92
C MET A 572 -27.93 9.73 24.99
N ILE A 573 -26.91 10.57 25.13
CA ILE A 573 -25.62 10.50 24.42
C ILE A 573 -24.48 10.27 25.41
N TYR A 574 -23.34 9.77 24.92
CA TYR A 574 -22.18 9.47 25.76
C TYR A 574 -20.91 10.10 25.20
N PHE A 575 -20.21 10.89 26.00
CA PHE A 575 -18.88 11.38 25.66
C PHE A 575 -17.84 10.35 26.10
N GLU A 576 -17.12 9.76 25.15
CA GLU A 576 -16.17 8.67 25.42
C GLU A 576 -14.99 9.14 26.26
N ARG A 577 -14.47 10.33 25.92
CA ARG A 577 -13.29 10.88 26.56
C ARG A 577 -13.34 12.41 26.60
N ILE A 578 -13.11 12.96 27.78
CA ILE A 578 -12.89 14.38 28.01
C ILE A 578 -11.54 14.50 28.72
N GLU A 579 -10.63 15.27 28.14
CA GLU A 579 -9.31 15.55 28.72
C GLU A 579 -9.30 16.95 29.32
N VAL A 580 -8.98 17.07 30.60
CA VAL A 580 -8.81 18.35 31.28
C VAL A 580 -7.34 18.51 31.63
N VAL A 581 -6.67 19.49 31.02
CA VAL A 581 -5.28 19.81 31.30
C VAL A 581 -5.23 20.84 32.41
N ASN A 582 -4.63 20.49 33.54
CA ASN A 582 -4.58 21.29 34.76
C ASN A 582 -3.17 21.33 35.35
N LYS A 583 -2.93 22.32 36.21
CA LYS A 583 -1.69 22.48 36.97
C LYS A 583 -1.99 22.96 38.38
N LEU A 584 -1.48 22.24 39.37
CA LEU A 584 -1.55 22.61 40.78
C LEU A 584 -0.29 23.37 41.21
N GLU A 585 -0.46 24.53 41.84
CA GLU A 585 0.65 25.31 42.37
C GLU A 585 1.26 24.63 43.62
N PRO A 586 2.59 24.42 43.69
CA PRO A 586 3.22 23.68 44.79
C PRO A 586 2.91 24.20 46.20
N VAL A 587 2.70 25.52 46.33
CA VAL A 587 2.41 26.17 47.61
C VAL A 587 1.01 25.79 48.14
N SER A 588 0.07 25.47 47.24
CA SER A 588 -1.32 25.17 47.58
C SER A 588 -1.60 23.67 47.81
N VAL A 589 -0.60 22.80 47.64
CA VAL A 589 -0.77 21.33 47.76
C VAL A 589 -1.30 20.93 49.13
N LEU A 590 -0.76 21.52 50.21
CA LEU A 590 -1.17 21.17 51.57
C LEU A 590 -2.64 21.53 51.85
N ASP A 591 -3.06 22.72 51.42
CA ASP A 591 -4.44 23.19 51.59
C ASP A 591 -5.41 22.41 50.70
N MET A 592 -4.99 22.04 49.48
CA MET A 592 -5.77 21.18 48.58
C MET A 592 -6.07 19.83 49.22
N VAL A 593 -5.03 19.16 49.74
CA VAL A 593 -5.17 17.85 50.38
C VAL A 593 -5.94 17.94 51.69
N ARG A 594 -5.83 19.05 52.43
CA ARG A 594 -6.60 19.28 53.66
C ARG A 594 -8.09 19.45 53.39
N ASN A 595 -8.46 20.21 52.36
CA ASN A 595 -9.86 20.56 52.08
C ASN A 595 -10.57 19.51 51.20
N PHE A 596 -9.85 18.89 50.25
CA PHE A 596 -10.43 18.02 49.22
C PHE A 596 -9.84 16.61 49.20
N THR A 597 -8.97 16.26 50.16
CA THR A 597 -8.21 15.00 50.20
C THR A 597 -7.19 14.87 49.07
N ALA A 598 -6.41 13.78 49.07
CA ALA A 598 -5.40 13.56 48.04
C ALA A 598 -5.97 13.25 46.64
N ASP A 599 -7.25 12.87 46.55
CA ASP A 599 -7.92 12.55 45.29
C ASP A 599 -8.81 13.74 44.84
N TYR A 600 -8.29 14.96 44.95
CA TYR A 600 -9.02 16.21 44.72
C TYR A 600 -9.55 16.35 43.28
N ASP A 601 -8.89 15.72 42.29
CA ASP A 601 -9.30 15.74 40.88
C ASP A 601 -10.70 15.12 40.69
N LYS A 602 -11.08 14.15 41.51
CA LYS A 602 -12.40 13.51 41.42
C LYS A 602 -13.53 14.47 41.78
N THR A 603 -13.34 15.30 42.81
CA THR A 603 -14.37 16.21 43.30
C THR A 603 -14.40 17.50 42.50
N LEU A 604 -13.23 18.08 42.22
CA LEU A 604 -13.10 19.39 41.59
C LEU A 604 -13.20 19.35 40.06
N ILE A 605 -12.78 18.25 39.43
CA ILE A 605 -12.76 18.13 37.97
C ILE A 605 -13.79 17.11 37.49
N PHE A 606 -13.68 15.85 37.88
CA PHE A 606 -14.54 14.77 37.35
C PHE A 606 -16.03 15.05 37.60
N ASN A 607 -16.43 15.25 38.86
CA ASN A 607 -17.83 15.50 39.20
C ASN A 607 -18.36 16.78 38.56
N LYS A 608 -17.51 17.80 38.41
CA LYS A 608 -17.91 19.09 37.86
C LYS A 608 -18.10 19.04 36.35
N VAL A 609 -17.21 18.35 35.64
CA VAL A 609 -17.37 18.06 34.20
C VAL A 609 -18.70 17.37 33.94
N HIS A 610 -19.04 16.35 34.75
CA HIS A 610 -20.34 15.68 34.64
C HIS A 610 -21.53 16.64 34.83
N HIS A 611 -21.46 17.58 35.78
CA HIS A 611 -22.53 18.52 36.05
C HIS A 611 -22.71 19.55 34.92
N GLU A 612 -21.63 20.23 34.52
CA GLU A 612 -21.66 21.28 33.49
C GLU A 612 -22.08 20.72 32.13
N LEU A 613 -21.56 19.54 31.78
CA LEU A 613 -21.91 18.89 30.51
C LEU A 613 -23.39 18.50 30.48
N ASN A 614 -23.93 17.93 31.56
CA ASN A 614 -25.36 17.62 31.66
C ASN A 614 -26.24 18.87 31.56
N GLN A 615 -25.83 19.98 32.16
CA GLN A 615 -26.54 21.26 32.05
C GLN A 615 -26.51 21.77 30.60
N PHE A 616 -25.36 21.68 29.92
CA PHE A 616 -25.21 22.07 28.52
C PHE A 616 -26.10 21.21 27.59
N CYS A 617 -26.06 19.89 27.71
CA CYS A 617 -26.89 19.01 26.86
C CYS A 617 -28.38 19.18 27.13
N SER A 618 -28.79 19.42 28.39
CA SER A 618 -30.20 19.58 28.73
C SER A 618 -30.82 20.82 28.09
N ALA A 619 -30.01 21.84 27.79
CA ALA A 619 -30.46 23.08 27.15
C ALA A 619 -30.49 23.01 25.61
N HIS A 620 -29.86 22.01 24.99
CA HIS A 620 -29.66 21.94 23.54
C HIS A 620 -30.16 20.63 22.93
N THR A 621 -30.57 20.69 21.67
CA THR A 621 -30.99 19.51 20.91
C THR A 621 -29.78 18.65 20.52
N LEU A 622 -30.04 17.38 20.15
CA LEU A 622 -28.98 16.48 19.69
C LEU A 622 -28.18 17.04 18.50
N HIS A 623 -28.86 17.70 17.56
CA HIS A 623 -28.21 18.27 16.38
C HIS A 623 -27.28 19.42 16.75
N GLU A 624 -27.74 20.33 17.61
CA GLU A 624 -26.96 21.48 18.08
C GLU A 624 -25.71 21.02 18.86
N VAL A 625 -25.84 20.03 19.74
CA VAL A 625 -24.70 19.50 20.51
C VAL A 625 -23.70 18.75 19.62
N TYR A 626 -24.17 18.05 18.58
CA TYR A 626 -23.33 17.20 17.74
C TYR A 626 -22.64 17.94 16.59
N ILE A 627 -23.29 18.96 16.03
CA ILE A 627 -22.85 19.63 14.79
C ILE A 627 -22.60 21.12 15.01
N ASP A 628 -23.58 21.87 15.50
CA ASP A 628 -23.52 23.34 15.44
C ASP A 628 -22.68 23.97 16.56
N LEU A 629 -22.74 23.40 17.77
CA LEU A 629 -22.14 23.96 18.98
C LEU A 629 -21.02 23.09 19.56
N PHE A 630 -20.66 21.98 18.90
CA PHE A 630 -19.62 21.06 19.38
C PHE A 630 -18.29 21.78 19.64
N ASP A 631 -17.88 22.64 18.71
CA ASP A 631 -16.61 23.40 18.80
C ASP A 631 -16.61 24.42 19.96
N GLN A 632 -17.77 24.76 20.52
CA GLN A 632 -17.90 25.70 21.63
C GLN A 632 -17.87 25.01 23.00
N ILE A 633 -18.04 23.68 23.05
CA ILE A 633 -18.11 22.92 24.30
C ILE A 633 -16.78 23.00 25.06
N ASP A 634 -15.66 22.91 24.36
CA ASP A 634 -14.31 22.97 24.94
C ASP A 634 -14.09 24.26 25.74
N GLU A 635 -14.38 25.42 25.13
CA GLU A 635 -14.18 26.73 25.77
C GLU A 635 -15.21 27.02 26.88
N ASN A 636 -16.46 26.61 26.69
CA ASN A 636 -17.50 26.76 27.70
C ASN A 636 -17.16 25.95 28.96
N LEU A 637 -16.73 24.70 28.78
CA LEU A 637 -16.36 23.81 29.88
C LEU A 637 -15.09 24.30 30.58
N ARG A 638 -14.08 24.76 29.83
CA ARG A 638 -12.86 25.36 30.39
C ARG A 638 -13.18 26.58 31.25
N THR A 639 -14.02 27.48 30.76
CA THR A 639 -14.38 28.72 31.46
C THR A 639 -15.20 28.46 32.72
N ALA A 640 -16.18 27.55 32.63
CA ALA A 640 -16.99 27.16 33.78
C ALA A 640 -16.16 26.49 34.88
N LEU A 641 -15.28 25.55 34.52
CA LEU A 641 -14.37 24.89 35.47
C LEU A 641 -13.43 25.90 36.13
N GLN A 642 -12.81 26.80 35.35
CA GLN A 642 -11.87 27.77 35.89
C GLN A 642 -12.54 28.77 36.85
N ARG A 643 -13.77 29.22 36.54
CA ARG A 643 -14.54 30.12 37.41
C ARG A 643 -14.77 29.52 38.79
N ASP A 644 -15.22 28.28 38.82
CA ASP A 644 -15.58 27.61 40.08
C ASP A 644 -14.32 27.22 40.88
N LEU A 645 -13.22 26.89 40.21
CA LEU A 645 -11.92 26.69 40.84
C LEU A 645 -11.33 27.96 41.46
N HIS A 646 -11.61 29.15 40.91
CA HIS A 646 -11.16 30.41 41.50
C HIS A 646 -11.76 30.66 42.90
N GLU A 647 -12.99 30.19 43.15
CA GLU A 647 -13.66 30.32 44.45
C GLU A 647 -13.30 29.18 45.40
N MET A 648 -13.31 27.94 44.91
CA MET A 648 -13.16 26.75 45.76
C MET A 648 -11.70 26.35 46.02
N ALA A 649 -10.81 26.60 45.05
CA ALA A 649 -9.51 25.95 44.96
C ALA A 649 -8.48 26.81 44.16
N PRO A 650 -8.11 28.00 44.65
CA PRO A 650 -7.38 29.01 43.87
C PRO A 650 -5.98 28.59 43.38
N GLY A 651 -5.40 27.54 43.98
CA GLY A 651 -4.12 26.96 43.56
C GLY A 651 -4.19 26.02 42.35
N LEU A 652 -5.38 25.63 41.88
CA LEU A 652 -5.57 24.72 40.75
C LEU A 652 -6.01 25.51 39.50
N ARG A 653 -5.23 25.41 38.42
CA ARG A 653 -5.50 26.13 37.16
C ARG A 653 -5.74 25.16 36.02
N VAL A 654 -6.82 25.36 35.27
CA VAL A 654 -7.14 24.62 34.04
C VAL A 654 -6.56 25.38 32.86
N GLN A 655 -5.68 24.72 32.11
CA GLN A 655 -5.06 25.30 30.91
C GLN A 655 -5.89 25.06 29.66
N ALA A 656 -6.40 23.84 29.47
CA ALA A 656 -7.16 23.46 28.30
C ALA A 656 -8.13 22.34 28.62
N VAL A 657 -9.24 22.28 27.89
CA VAL A 657 -10.19 21.16 27.93
C VAL A 657 -10.39 20.68 26.50
N ARG A 658 -10.39 19.36 26.29
CA ARG A 658 -10.67 18.75 24.99
C ARG A 658 -11.77 17.71 25.14
N VAL A 659 -12.85 17.89 24.42
CA VAL A 659 -14.00 16.99 24.40
C VAL A 659 -14.00 16.20 23.10
N THR A 660 -14.16 14.88 23.18
CA THR A 660 -14.35 14.04 21.98
C THR A 660 -15.80 14.09 21.50
N LYS A 661 -16.05 13.84 20.21
CA LYS A 661 -17.41 13.78 19.68
C LYS A 661 -18.23 12.71 20.42
N PRO A 662 -19.49 13.02 20.82
CA PRO A 662 -20.27 12.08 21.61
C PRO A 662 -20.76 10.91 20.74
N LYS A 663 -20.81 9.71 21.33
CA LYS A 663 -21.44 8.53 20.75
C LYS A 663 -22.97 8.65 20.82
N ILE A 664 -23.60 8.52 19.67
CA ILE A 664 -25.06 8.45 19.51
C ILE A 664 -25.48 6.98 19.41
N PRO A 665 -26.59 6.55 20.05
CA PRO A 665 -27.15 5.22 19.89
C PRO A 665 -27.39 4.82 18.43
N GLU A 666 -27.13 3.56 18.07
CA GLU A 666 -27.16 3.07 16.68
C GLU A 666 -28.54 3.20 16.00
N SER A 667 -29.62 3.17 16.79
CA SER A 667 -31.00 3.35 16.31
C SER A 667 -31.25 4.72 15.70
N ILE A 668 -30.58 5.76 16.21
CA ILE A 668 -30.73 7.15 15.76
C ILE A 668 -29.63 7.52 14.77
N ARG A 669 -28.44 6.91 14.90
CA ARG A 669 -27.28 7.16 14.00
C ARG A 669 -27.64 6.99 12.52
N LYS A 670 -28.32 5.88 12.18
CA LYS A 670 -28.73 5.60 10.79
C LYS A 670 -29.66 6.68 10.22
N ASN A 671 -30.58 7.21 11.02
CA ASN A 671 -31.52 8.24 10.56
C ASN A 671 -30.80 9.58 10.28
N TYR A 672 -29.79 9.93 11.07
CA TYR A 672 -28.97 11.13 10.83
C TYR A 672 -28.07 10.97 9.60
N GLU A 673 -27.42 9.82 9.44
CA GLU A 673 -26.60 9.52 8.26
C GLU A 673 -27.44 9.57 6.96
N LEU A 674 -28.68 9.06 6.99
CA LEU A 674 -29.60 9.13 5.86
C LEU A 674 -30.07 10.56 5.57
N MET A 675 -30.47 11.30 6.61
CA MET A 675 -30.92 12.69 6.46
C MET A 675 -29.81 13.62 5.95
N GLU A 676 -28.56 13.42 6.41
CA GLU A 676 -27.40 14.18 5.95
C GLU A 676 -27.01 13.82 4.51
N ALA A 677 -27.09 12.54 4.15
CA ALA A 677 -26.90 12.09 2.77
C ALA A 677 -27.95 12.69 1.82
N GLU A 678 -29.22 12.79 2.24
CA GLU A 678 -30.28 13.45 1.48
C GLU A 678 -30.08 14.96 1.36
N LYS A 679 -29.73 15.65 2.45
CA LYS A 679 -29.45 17.10 2.45
C LYS A 679 -28.28 17.45 1.54
N SER A 680 -27.21 16.65 1.59
CA SER A 680 -26.06 16.77 0.69
C SER A 680 -26.44 16.50 -0.78
N LYS A 681 -27.26 15.49 -1.07
CA LYS A 681 -27.78 15.22 -2.43
C LYS A 681 -28.60 16.40 -2.97
N LEU A 682 -29.44 17.01 -2.14
CA LEU A 682 -30.28 18.14 -2.54
C LEU A 682 -29.44 19.40 -2.82
N LEU A 683 -28.40 19.65 -2.02
CA LEU A 683 -27.42 20.73 -2.25
C LEU A 683 -26.62 20.50 -3.54
N ILE A 684 -26.15 19.27 -3.78
CA ILE A 684 -25.42 18.91 -5.01
C ILE A 684 -26.32 19.05 -6.23
N ALA A 685 -27.58 18.60 -6.17
CA ALA A 685 -28.54 18.76 -7.25
C ALA A 685 -28.82 20.23 -7.57
N ALA A 686 -29.00 21.08 -6.54
CA ALA A 686 -29.21 22.51 -6.72
C ALA A 686 -27.97 23.23 -7.30
N GLN A 687 -26.76 22.83 -6.90
CA GLN A 687 -25.52 23.37 -7.49
C GLN A 687 -25.30 22.87 -8.92
N HIS A 688 -25.56 21.59 -9.19
CA HIS A 688 -25.49 21.01 -10.54
C HIS A 688 -26.44 21.73 -11.50
N GLN A 689 -27.66 22.04 -11.06
CA GLN A 689 -28.62 22.81 -11.87
C GLN A 689 -28.08 24.19 -12.27
N LYS A 690 -27.40 24.91 -11.36
CA LYS A 690 -26.75 26.20 -11.65
C LYS A 690 -25.55 26.07 -12.60
N VAL A 691 -24.80 24.97 -12.51
CA VAL A 691 -23.67 24.71 -13.42
C VAL A 691 -24.20 24.45 -14.83
N VAL A 692 -25.22 23.60 -14.98
CA VAL A 692 -25.84 23.30 -16.28
C VAL A 692 -26.40 24.57 -16.93
N GLU A 693 -27.04 25.46 -16.16
CA GLU A 693 -27.55 26.74 -16.68
C GLU A 693 -26.42 27.65 -17.20
N LYS A 694 -25.31 27.77 -16.45
CA LYS A 694 -24.14 28.55 -16.87
C LYS A 694 -23.40 27.92 -18.06
N GLU A 695 -23.31 26.60 -18.13
CA GLU A 695 -22.69 25.88 -19.25
C GLU A 695 -23.51 26.07 -20.54
N ALA A 696 -24.84 26.01 -20.44
CA ALA A 696 -25.72 26.27 -21.58
C ALA A 696 -25.59 27.72 -22.08
N GLU A 697 -25.46 28.70 -21.17
CA GLU A 697 -25.22 30.11 -21.54
C GLU A 697 -23.82 30.28 -22.19
N THR A 698 -22.80 29.62 -21.65
CA THR A 698 -21.43 29.68 -22.16
C THR A 698 -21.32 29.03 -23.54
N ALA A 699 -22.00 27.90 -23.77
CA ALA A 699 -22.06 27.24 -25.06
C ALA A 699 -22.70 28.12 -26.14
N ARG A 700 -23.78 28.84 -25.81
CA ARG A 700 -24.41 29.81 -26.71
C ARG A 700 -23.46 30.95 -27.08
N ARG A 701 -22.76 31.54 -26.09
CA ARG A 701 -21.78 32.60 -26.36
C ARG A 701 -20.62 32.12 -27.22
N LYS A 702 -20.12 30.89 -26.96
CA LYS A 702 -19.04 30.29 -27.75
C LYS A 702 -19.45 30.06 -29.21
N ALA A 703 -20.67 29.61 -29.46
CA ALA A 703 -21.20 29.41 -30.81
C ALA A 703 -21.30 30.73 -31.60
N VAL A 704 -21.71 31.82 -30.95
CA VAL A 704 -21.77 33.15 -31.58
C VAL A 704 -20.36 33.65 -31.93
N ILE A 705 -19.41 33.52 -31.00
CA ILE A 705 -18.02 33.95 -31.22
C ILE A 705 -17.36 33.15 -32.35
N GLU A 706 -17.60 31.84 -32.45
CA GLU A 706 -17.02 31.04 -33.54
C GLU A 706 -17.64 31.40 -34.89
N ALA A 707 -18.95 31.65 -34.95
CA ALA A 707 -19.62 32.10 -36.18
C ALA A 707 -19.11 33.49 -36.63
N GLU A 708 -18.87 34.43 -35.71
CA GLU A 708 -18.28 35.73 -36.02
C GLU A 708 -16.83 35.61 -36.51
N LYS A 709 -16.04 34.74 -35.89
CA LYS A 709 -14.67 34.46 -36.29
C LYS A 709 -14.61 33.84 -37.69
N GLU A 710 -15.46 32.85 -37.99
CA GLU A 710 -15.55 32.26 -39.33
C GLU A 710 -15.93 33.30 -40.38
N ALA A 711 -16.89 34.18 -40.09
CA ALA A 711 -17.26 35.28 -40.97
C ALA A 711 -16.11 36.28 -41.20
N GLN A 712 -15.32 36.62 -40.17
CA GLN A 712 -14.15 37.49 -40.31
C GLN A 712 -13.04 36.84 -41.13
N VAL A 713 -12.75 35.56 -40.90
CA VAL A 713 -11.73 34.82 -41.66
C VAL A 713 -12.15 34.73 -43.14
N ALA A 714 -13.42 34.46 -43.43
CA ALA A 714 -13.93 34.43 -44.79
C ALA A 714 -13.78 35.80 -45.49
N LYS A 715 -14.04 36.91 -44.77
CA LYS A 715 -13.86 38.26 -45.30
C LYS A 715 -12.40 38.56 -45.66
N ILE A 716 -11.46 38.22 -44.78
CA ILE A 716 -10.02 38.41 -45.02
C ILE A 716 -9.55 37.60 -46.22
N GLN A 717 -9.98 36.33 -46.33
CA GLN A 717 -9.66 35.49 -47.49
C GLN A 717 -10.23 36.07 -48.80
N TYR A 718 -11.42 36.67 -48.74
CA TYR A 718 -12.02 37.31 -49.91
C TYR A 718 -11.25 38.57 -50.33
N GLU A 719 -10.85 39.41 -49.38
CA GLU A 719 -10.01 40.59 -49.62
C GLU A 719 -8.64 40.21 -50.19
N GLN A 720 -7.99 39.15 -49.70
CA GLN A 720 -6.76 38.62 -50.29
C GLN A 720 -6.93 38.23 -51.76
N LYS A 721 -8.02 37.52 -52.10
CA LYS A 721 -8.30 37.13 -53.48
C LYS A 721 -8.57 38.32 -54.40
N ILE A 722 -9.26 39.35 -53.91
CA ILE A 722 -9.48 40.59 -54.67
C ILE A 722 -8.13 41.27 -54.95
N MET A 723 -7.30 41.42 -53.93
CA MET A 723 -5.98 42.05 -54.05
C MET A 723 -5.06 41.28 -55.02
N GLU A 724 -5.09 39.95 -54.99
CA GLU A 724 -4.35 39.10 -55.93
C GLU A 724 -4.81 39.32 -57.37
N LYS A 725 -6.13 39.40 -57.62
CA LYS A 725 -6.68 39.67 -58.96
C LYS A 725 -6.37 41.07 -59.45
N GLU A 726 -6.43 42.08 -58.59
CA GLU A 726 -6.03 43.46 -58.93
C GLU A 726 -4.52 43.55 -59.24
N SER A 727 -3.69 42.81 -58.51
CA SER A 727 -2.25 42.74 -58.78
C SER A 727 -1.97 42.09 -60.14
N LEU A 728 -2.67 41.01 -60.48
CA LEU A 728 -2.57 40.36 -61.79
C LEU A 728 -2.98 41.31 -62.93
N GLN A 729 -4.09 42.03 -62.77
CA GLN A 729 -4.54 43.03 -63.76
C GLN A 729 -3.49 44.14 -63.97
N LYS A 730 -2.84 44.60 -62.89
CA LYS A 730 -1.76 45.61 -62.98
C LYS A 730 -0.53 45.05 -63.72
N ILE A 731 -0.18 43.79 -63.51
CA ILE A 731 0.94 43.14 -64.21
C ILE A 731 0.65 43.07 -65.71
N GLU A 732 -0.55 42.61 -66.10
CA GLU A 732 -0.96 42.55 -67.52
C GLU A 732 -0.92 43.92 -68.19
N LEU A 733 -1.43 44.97 -67.53
CA LEU A 733 -1.37 46.34 -68.05
C LEU A 733 0.07 46.85 -68.25
N ILE A 734 0.98 46.48 -67.34
CA ILE A 734 2.40 46.84 -67.46
C ILE A 734 3.03 46.08 -68.63
N GLU A 735 2.77 44.78 -68.76
CA GLU A 735 3.28 43.96 -69.87
C GLU A 735 2.79 44.46 -71.23
N ASP A 736 1.52 44.82 -71.35
CA ASP A 736 0.95 45.43 -72.56
C ASP A 736 1.62 46.77 -72.89
N SER A 737 1.88 47.60 -71.87
CA SER A 737 2.57 48.88 -72.06
C SER A 737 4.02 48.69 -72.53
N ILE A 738 4.72 47.68 -72.00
CA ILE A 738 6.09 47.32 -72.40
C ILE A 738 6.07 46.76 -73.83
N HIS A 739 5.11 45.90 -74.17
CA HIS A 739 4.98 45.34 -75.50
C HIS A 739 4.70 46.43 -76.54
N LYS A 740 3.77 47.35 -76.25
CA LYS A 740 3.47 48.51 -77.10
C LYS A 740 4.71 49.39 -77.31
N ALA A 741 5.42 49.73 -76.23
CA ALA A 741 6.64 50.52 -76.32
C ALA A 741 7.71 49.83 -77.18
N LYS A 742 7.90 48.51 -76.99
CA LYS A 742 8.87 47.71 -77.76
C LYS A 742 8.54 47.68 -79.25
N GLN A 743 7.26 47.53 -79.61
CA GLN A 743 6.81 47.56 -81.01
C GLN A 743 7.02 48.95 -81.64
N GLN A 744 6.72 50.03 -80.90
CA GLN A 744 6.96 51.39 -81.36
C GLN A 744 8.46 51.66 -81.59
N THR A 745 9.32 51.30 -80.65
CA THR A 745 10.77 51.48 -80.81
C THR A 745 11.32 50.69 -82.01
N LYS A 746 10.79 49.48 -82.25
CA LYS A 746 11.18 48.68 -83.42
C LYS A 746 10.76 49.35 -84.73
N ALA A 747 9.51 49.82 -84.81
CA ALA A 747 9.00 50.52 -85.99
C ALA A 747 9.77 51.83 -86.27
N GLU A 748 10.13 52.58 -85.22
CA GLU A 748 10.95 53.79 -85.33
C GLU A 748 12.37 53.49 -85.81
N ALA A 749 12.99 52.41 -85.30
CA ALA A 749 14.31 51.96 -85.75
C ALA A 749 14.30 51.53 -87.22
N ASP A 750 13.28 50.78 -87.64
CA ASP A 750 13.11 50.34 -89.03
C ASP A 750 12.87 51.54 -89.97
N PHE A 751 12.05 52.51 -89.54
CA PHE A 751 11.83 53.76 -90.28
C PHE A 751 13.13 54.56 -90.41
N TYR A 752 13.91 54.68 -89.33
CA TYR A 752 15.20 55.38 -89.36
C TYR A 752 16.19 54.69 -90.29
N HIS A 753 16.27 53.35 -90.26
CA HIS A 753 17.12 52.57 -91.14
C HIS A 753 16.74 52.77 -92.62
N LEU A 754 15.46 52.62 -92.96
CA LEU A 754 14.96 52.82 -94.32
C LEU A 754 15.19 54.25 -94.82
N LYS A 755 15.00 55.26 -93.96
CA LYS A 755 15.29 56.65 -94.31
C LYS A 755 16.77 56.87 -94.61
N LYS A 756 17.66 56.32 -93.78
CA LYS A 756 19.11 56.39 -94.00
C LYS A 756 19.54 55.66 -95.27
N GLN A 757 18.91 54.52 -95.56
CA GLN A 757 19.16 53.75 -96.78
C GLN A 757 18.66 54.49 -98.02
N ALA A 758 17.51 55.17 -97.95
CA ALA A 758 17.01 56.03 -99.02
C ALA A 758 17.91 57.26 -99.26
N GLU A 759 18.41 57.89 -98.19
CA GLU A 759 19.42 58.96 -98.27
C GLU A 759 20.72 58.47 -98.94
N ALA A 760 21.21 57.27 -98.58
CA ALA A 760 22.38 56.66 -99.19
C ALA A 760 22.15 56.33 -100.68
N ASN A 761 21.00 55.74 -101.02
CA ASN A 761 20.62 55.44 -102.40
C ASN A 761 20.51 56.72 -103.26
N LYS A 762 20.11 57.86 -102.67
CA LYS A 762 20.11 59.15 -103.36
C LYS A 762 21.51 59.64 -103.72
N MET A 763 22.51 59.33 -102.91
CA MET A 763 23.93 59.63 -103.22
C MET A 763 24.55 58.63 -104.21
N LEU A 764 24.00 57.41 -104.31
CA LEU A 764 24.43 56.37 -105.26
C LEU A 764 23.80 56.52 -106.66
N LEU A 765 22.82 57.41 -106.85
CA LEU A 765 22.19 57.73 -108.14
C LEU A 765 23.07 58.63 -109.02
N THR A 766 24.35 58.27 -109.20
CA THR A 766 25.21 58.87 -110.22
C THR A 766 25.12 58.09 -111.53
N ARG A 767 25.30 58.78 -112.66
CA ARG A 767 25.22 58.17 -113.98
C ARG A 767 26.27 57.06 -114.14
N GLU A 768 27.47 57.24 -113.55
CA GLU A 768 28.52 56.22 -113.59
C GLU A 768 28.13 54.95 -112.79
N TYR A 769 27.44 55.09 -111.65
CA TYR A 769 27.05 53.94 -110.83
C TYR A 769 25.89 53.13 -111.44
N LEU A 770 24.93 53.80 -112.10
CA LEU A 770 23.86 53.13 -112.83
C LEU A 770 24.41 52.37 -114.06
N GLU A 771 25.39 52.92 -114.77
CA GLU A 771 26.09 52.19 -115.83
C GLU A 771 26.88 51.00 -115.28
N LEU A 772 27.61 51.17 -114.18
CA LEU A 772 28.31 50.08 -113.50
C LEU A 772 27.33 48.96 -113.12
N LYS A 773 26.20 49.30 -112.50
CA LYS A 773 25.15 48.32 -112.16
C LYS A 773 24.52 47.66 -113.38
N ARG A 774 24.35 48.39 -114.49
CA ARG A 774 23.89 47.83 -115.76
C ARG A 774 24.89 46.81 -116.32
N TYR A 775 26.17 47.15 -116.33
CA TYR A 775 27.23 46.22 -116.78
C TYR A 775 27.34 45.01 -115.84
N ASP A 776 27.22 45.22 -114.54
CA ASP A 776 27.27 44.14 -113.53
C ASP A 776 26.07 43.19 -113.65
N ALA A 777 24.87 43.70 -113.99
CA ALA A 777 23.70 42.89 -114.29
C ALA A 777 23.81 42.15 -115.64
N LEU A 778 24.39 42.77 -116.66
CA LEU A 778 24.66 42.14 -117.95
C LEU A 778 25.73 41.03 -117.84
N ALA A 779 26.80 41.26 -117.07
CA ALA A 779 27.85 40.28 -116.83
C ALA A 779 27.36 39.04 -116.05
N ARG A 780 26.32 39.19 -115.22
CA ARG A 780 25.70 38.07 -114.49
C ARG A 780 24.69 37.28 -115.33
N ASN A 781 24.35 37.73 -116.55
CA ASN A 781 23.39 37.04 -117.41
C ASN A 781 24.09 36.07 -118.38
N ASN A 782 24.36 34.85 -117.89
CA ASN A 782 25.05 33.79 -118.64
C ASN A 782 24.13 32.92 -119.54
N LYS A 783 22.97 33.42 -119.97
CA LYS A 783 22.05 32.64 -120.82
C LYS A 783 22.26 32.90 -122.30
N ILE A 784 22.91 31.95 -122.97
CA ILE A 784 23.04 31.85 -124.43
C ILE A 784 21.74 31.25 -124.97
N TYR A 785 21.06 31.95 -125.88
CA TYR A 785 19.84 31.48 -126.56
C TYR A 785 20.15 31.18 -128.02
N PHE A 786 19.84 29.95 -128.49
CA PHE A 786 19.95 29.54 -129.90
C PHE A 786 18.54 29.41 -130.51
N GLY A 787 18.28 30.06 -131.64
CA GLY A 787 17.01 29.99 -132.38
C GLY A 787 16.98 30.98 -133.56
N ASN A 788 16.31 30.61 -134.66
CA ASN A 788 16.38 31.28 -135.97
C ASN A 788 15.52 32.54 -136.13
N ASP A 789 14.96 33.10 -135.05
CA ASP A 789 14.28 34.40 -135.06
C ASP A 789 14.45 35.08 -133.69
N ILE A 790 15.51 35.88 -133.56
CA ILE A 790 15.78 36.74 -132.39
C ILE A 790 16.09 38.13 -132.93
N PRO A 791 15.08 39.01 -133.10
CA PRO A 791 15.16 40.31 -132.43
C PRO A 791 13.77 40.96 -132.16
N ASN A 792 13.35 41.02 -130.91
CA ASN A 792 12.46 42.09 -130.38
C ASN A 792 12.40 42.15 -128.83
N MET A 793 13.18 41.33 -128.11
CA MET A 793 13.06 41.20 -126.65
C MET A 793 13.75 42.33 -125.84
N PHE A 794 14.34 43.34 -126.49
CA PHE A 794 15.13 44.38 -125.80
C PHE A 794 14.83 45.83 -126.19
N LEU A 795 13.80 46.09 -126.98
CA LEU A 795 13.47 47.45 -127.43
C LEU A 795 11.96 47.70 -127.38
N GLN A 796 11.41 47.90 -126.18
CA GLN A 796 10.30 48.83 -125.89
C GLN A 796 9.94 48.77 -124.41
N ALA A 797 10.57 49.64 -123.62
CA ALA A 797 10.02 50.07 -122.35
C ALA A 797 9.94 51.60 -122.41
N THR A 798 8.88 52.12 -123.03
CA THR A 798 8.48 53.51 -122.87
C THR A 798 7.86 53.66 -121.49
N VAL A 799 8.45 54.57 -120.72
CA VAL A 799 8.08 54.96 -119.37
C VAL A 799 6.72 55.67 -119.39
N GLY A 800 5.81 55.22 -118.54
CA GLY A 800 4.60 55.96 -118.19
C GLY A 800 3.33 55.32 -118.73
N ASP A 801 2.77 54.40 -117.96
CA ASP A 801 1.31 54.27 -117.86
C ASP A 801 0.92 53.90 -116.43
N SER A 802 0.08 54.75 -115.87
CA SER A 802 -0.48 54.68 -114.52
C SER A 802 -1.52 53.56 -114.42
N VAL A 803 -1.27 52.55 -113.58
CA VAL A 803 -2.27 51.55 -113.22
C VAL A 803 -3.04 52.04 -111.98
N PRO A 804 -4.38 52.17 -112.03
CA PRO A 804 -5.18 52.55 -110.88
C PRO A 804 -5.24 51.42 -109.84
N ILE A 805 -5.05 51.78 -108.57
CA ILE A 805 -5.11 50.88 -107.41
C ILE A 805 -6.58 50.53 -107.09
N PRO A 806 -6.96 49.26 -106.94
CA PRO A 806 -8.31 48.88 -106.52
C PRO A 806 -8.51 49.17 -105.03
N ASN A 807 -9.60 49.88 -104.72
CA ASN A 807 -10.05 50.17 -103.36
C ASN A 807 -10.51 48.90 -102.62
N GLY A 808 -10.10 48.80 -101.35
CA GLY A 808 -10.97 48.26 -100.30
C GLY A 808 -10.73 46.81 -99.87
N VAL A 809 -9.63 46.57 -99.16
CA VAL A 809 -9.63 45.59 -98.05
C VAL A 809 -9.18 46.36 -96.80
N GLN A 810 -10.15 46.63 -95.93
CA GLN A 810 -9.86 47.08 -94.58
C GLN A 810 -9.32 45.88 -93.80
N VAL A 811 -8.15 46.06 -93.22
CA VAL A 811 -7.59 45.22 -92.18
C VAL A 811 -7.52 46.11 -90.95
N GLU A 812 -8.05 45.62 -89.84
CA GLU A 812 -7.27 45.66 -88.61
C GLU A 812 -6.82 44.24 -88.30
#